data_AF-A0A2C6B0D9-F1
#
_entry.id   AF-A0A2C6B0D9-F1
#
_cell.length_a   1.000
_cell.length_b   1.000
_cell.length_c   1.000
_cell.angle_alpha   90.00
_cell.angle_beta   90.00
_cell.angle_gamma   90.00
#
_symmetry.space_group_name_H-M   'P 1'
#
loop_
_entity.id
_entity.type
_entity.pdbx_description
1 polymer ?
#
loop_
_entity_poly.entity_id
_entity_poly.type
_entity_poly.pdbx_seq_one_letter_code
_entity_poly.pdbx_strand_id
1 'polypeptide(L)'
;MQYFDIYIDSMKGIYTYSDKNDEFEVGENVIVPFRNIKKSGFIIRKNLKENFNFKVLNISSKVKNSLKLSNEQIKLIEWMVDYYLASYDSVIKAMIPKKIKISYNNIYIINLDKPNILSEYLYNEIIKYMIFLTTISYSTAKTKFKKSIIDNLINKGFLYKNDNNIYINMEKFLELNEENKEIFEYFYKKTIIKKEKLEENFKRFDIRELEEKEILKIEANINEKKEYISDNTEKVFENKSLLNEKQLAIKENIEKSIKKYFLLKGVTGSGKTEIYIELIKKAFFEGYGSIFLVPEISLTPQMVERFQSEFKNNIAILHSSLSDIERAKEWESIYTGEKKIVLGVRSAIFSPVKNLKYIILDEEHEATYKQDSSPRYNAKYVAIKRCLDEDAKLILGSATPSIESYYYAKTGIYELLSLEDRYGNAQMPDIQVVDMKQEDDLFFSKALLEEIKNTLLKNEQVILLLNRKGYSTYIQCKDCGYVEECDNCSIKMSYYKSTNKYKCNYCGKQIYYTGKCTKCGSTNLIHSGKGIERIEEELKKYFDVPIIKVDSELSRNKDYFSRIYKDFSDKKYSILIGTQIIAKGLHFPNVTLVGVINSDIILNFPDFRSGEKTFQLLTQVSGRAGRGDKKGKVIIQTYEPENNVIKDSKEENYDLFYEKEINSRKVFSYPPFSKILNIGFSSEDEARLLDISKKFYDEIKSQDIELYGPMPSMVYKVQKRFRMNIFVKGSKKKIDKFKLFLKRKLNEFNDTKVRIVVDIDPINMM
;
A
#
# COMPACT_ATOMS: atom_id res chain seq x y z
N MET A 1 0.92 -30.22 28.23
CA MET A 1 1.03 -28.78 28.60
C MET A 1 2.11 -28.11 27.77
N GLN A 2 1.68 -27.34 26.79
CA GLN A 2 2.54 -26.62 25.85
C GLN A 2 2.54 -25.12 26.15
N TYR A 3 3.50 -24.40 25.57
CA TYR A 3 3.57 -22.95 25.64
C TYR A 3 3.59 -22.36 24.25
N PHE A 4 2.92 -21.23 24.08
CA PHE A 4 2.79 -20.53 22.81
C PHE A 4 3.11 -19.05 22.99
N ASP A 5 3.82 -18.46 22.02
CA ASP A 5 3.96 -17.01 21.91
C ASP A 5 2.84 -16.47 21.01
N ILE A 6 2.01 -15.61 21.59
CA ILE A 6 0.77 -15.11 20.99
C ILE A 6 0.90 -13.61 20.75
N TYR A 7 0.67 -13.19 19.52
CA TYR A 7 0.47 -11.77 19.22
C TYR A 7 -0.92 -11.37 19.70
N ILE A 8 -1.00 -10.33 20.53
CA ILE A 8 -2.26 -9.81 21.06
C ILE A 8 -2.65 -8.54 20.31
N ASP A 9 -3.92 -8.44 19.95
CA ASP A 9 -4.41 -7.30 19.18
C ASP A 9 -4.14 -5.93 19.82
N SER A 10 -3.58 -5.04 18.98
CA SER A 10 -3.14 -3.69 19.33
C SER A 10 -1.93 -3.63 20.27
N MET A 11 -1.21 -4.74 20.45
CA MET A 11 0.03 -4.78 21.24
C MET A 11 1.25 -4.91 20.33
N LYS A 12 2.35 -4.22 20.66
CA LYS A 12 3.53 -4.18 19.78
C LYS A 12 4.26 -5.53 19.65
N GLY A 13 4.18 -6.40 20.65
CA GLY A 13 4.94 -7.64 20.75
C GLY A 13 4.05 -8.89 20.89
N ILE A 14 4.72 -10.00 21.19
CA ILE A 14 4.12 -11.31 21.49
C ILE A 14 4.26 -11.61 22.99
N TYR A 15 3.35 -12.41 23.51
CA TYR A 15 3.25 -12.76 24.93
C TYR A 15 3.07 -14.27 25.08
N THR A 16 3.68 -14.84 26.11
CA THR A 16 3.65 -16.29 26.33
C THR A 16 2.42 -16.72 27.11
N TYR A 17 1.73 -17.75 26.61
CA TYR A 17 0.58 -18.40 27.23
C TYR A 17 0.75 -19.91 27.26
N SER A 18 0.08 -20.58 28.21
CA SER A 18 0.04 -22.03 28.29
C SER A 18 -1.16 -22.60 27.55
N ASP A 19 -0.99 -23.80 27.03
CA ASP A 19 -2.02 -24.70 26.58
C ASP A 19 -2.00 -25.94 27.48
N LYS A 20 -2.92 -25.96 28.45
CA LYS A 20 -3.03 -27.07 29.40
C LYS A 20 -3.61 -28.35 28.79
N ASN A 21 -4.46 -28.22 27.77
CA ASN A 21 -5.24 -29.32 27.22
C ASN A 21 -4.70 -29.81 25.87
N ASP A 22 -3.62 -29.19 25.36
CA ASP A 22 -3.01 -29.52 24.07
C ASP A 22 -4.01 -29.40 22.90
N GLU A 23 -4.87 -28.38 22.96
CA GLU A 23 -5.98 -28.14 22.02
C GLU A 23 -5.63 -27.15 20.90
N PHE A 24 -4.54 -26.39 21.01
CA PHE A 24 -4.25 -25.25 20.14
C PHE A 24 -3.09 -25.50 19.17
N GLU A 25 -3.19 -24.86 18.01
CA GLU A 25 -2.16 -24.95 16.97
C GLU A 25 -1.64 -23.57 16.54
N VAL A 26 -0.42 -23.57 16.00
CA VAL A 26 0.18 -22.37 15.42
C VAL A 26 -0.69 -21.83 14.29
N GLY A 27 -0.86 -20.50 14.26
CA GLY A 27 -1.70 -19.76 13.32
C GLY A 27 -3.14 -19.59 13.73
N GLU A 28 -3.64 -20.29 14.76
CA GLU A 28 -5.01 -20.12 15.23
C GLU A 28 -5.22 -18.75 15.88
N ASN A 29 -6.43 -18.20 15.69
CA ASN A 29 -6.87 -17.02 16.42
C ASN A 29 -7.57 -17.45 17.72
N VAL A 30 -7.09 -16.93 18.83
CA VAL A 30 -7.48 -17.34 20.18
C VAL A 30 -7.84 -16.15 21.05
N ILE A 31 -8.62 -16.43 22.09
CA ILE A 31 -8.96 -15.48 23.13
C ILE A 31 -8.04 -15.75 24.31
N VAL A 32 -7.36 -14.70 24.78
CA VAL A 32 -6.45 -14.76 25.91
C VAL A 32 -6.80 -13.72 26.97
N PRO A 33 -6.58 -14.02 28.26
CA PRO A 33 -6.66 -13.02 29.31
C PRO A 33 -5.44 -12.08 29.16
N PHE A 34 -5.69 -10.78 29.08
CA PHE A 34 -4.64 -9.78 29.03
C PHE A 34 -4.99 -8.63 29.98
N ARG A 35 -4.24 -8.54 31.08
CA ARG A 35 -4.59 -7.73 32.24
C ARG A 35 -5.98 -8.15 32.77
N ASN A 36 -6.93 -7.24 32.86
CA ASN A 36 -8.28 -7.48 33.40
C ASN A 36 -9.34 -7.66 32.30
N ILE A 37 -8.93 -7.85 31.03
CA ILE A 37 -9.85 -8.02 29.90
C ILE A 37 -9.45 -9.22 29.06
N LYS A 38 -10.41 -9.79 28.30
CA LYS A 38 -10.14 -10.78 27.26
C LYS A 38 -9.80 -10.08 25.94
N LYS A 39 -8.79 -10.57 25.23
CA LYS A 39 -8.39 -10.05 23.91
C LYS A 39 -8.18 -11.18 22.92
N SER A 40 -8.42 -10.86 21.64
CA SER A 40 -8.08 -11.73 20.51
C SER A 40 -6.58 -11.67 20.20
N GLY A 41 -6.03 -12.76 19.70
CA GLY A 41 -4.65 -12.83 19.28
C GLY A 41 -4.36 -14.04 18.39
N PHE A 42 -3.28 -13.98 17.62
CA PHE A 42 -2.83 -15.09 16.78
C PHE A 42 -1.67 -15.81 17.44
N ILE A 43 -1.72 -17.15 17.45
CA ILE A 43 -0.60 -17.98 17.87
C ILE A 43 0.49 -17.89 16.79
N ILE A 44 1.64 -17.32 17.13
CA ILE A 44 2.74 -17.11 16.18
C ILE A 44 3.67 -18.30 16.15
N ARG A 45 4.03 -18.84 17.32
CA ARG A 45 4.94 -19.99 17.41
C ARG A 45 4.79 -20.73 18.73
N LYS A 46 5.24 -21.97 18.75
CA LYS A 46 5.46 -22.74 19.98
C LYS A 46 6.67 -22.20 20.72
N ASN A 47 6.54 -22.01 22.02
CA ASN A 47 7.63 -21.61 22.90
C ASN A 47 8.30 -22.86 23.47
N LEU A 48 9.60 -23.01 23.22
CA LEU A 48 10.38 -24.18 23.64
C LEU A 48 10.89 -24.08 25.08
N LYS A 49 10.67 -22.95 25.76
CA LYS A 49 11.02 -22.80 27.17
C LYS A 49 10.01 -23.54 28.05
N GLU A 50 10.53 -24.26 29.03
CA GLU A 50 9.72 -25.00 29.99
C GLU A 50 9.54 -24.23 31.31
N ASN A 51 10.49 -23.35 31.66
CA ASN A 51 10.48 -22.58 32.90
C ASN A 51 10.47 -21.07 32.64
N PHE A 52 9.62 -20.35 33.39
CA PHE A 52 9.45 -18.90 33.29
C PHE A 52 9.51 -18.24 34.66
N ASN A 53 10.18 -17.09 34.75
CA ASN A 53 10.29 -16.30 35.99
C ASN A 53 9.02 -15.46 36.28
N PHE A 54 7.92 -15.77 35.61
CA PHE A 54 6.66 -15.04 35.69
C PHE A 54 5.49 -16.01 35.53
N LYS A 55 4.31 -15.62 36.05
CA LYS A 55 3.10 -16.43 35.92
C LYS A 55 2.62 -16.45 34.46
N VAL A 56 2.57 -17.64 33.87
CA VAL A 56 2.01 -17.87 32.54
C VAL A 56 0.51 -18.14 32.66
N LEU A 57 -0.31 -17.37 31.94
CA LEU A 57 -1.76 -17.56 31.91
C LEU A 57 -2.15 -18.57 30.82
N ASN A 58 -3.31 -19.22 30.98
CA ASN A 58 -3.81 -20.17 29.99
C ASN A 58 -4.55 -19.45 28.86
N ILE A 59 -4.50 -20.03 27.66
CA ILE A 59 -5.39 -19.65 26.56
C ILE A 59 -6.84 -19.91 27.01
N SER A 60 -7.76 -18.97 26.74
CA SER A 60 -9.16 -19.10 27.18
C SER A 60 -9.98 -19.96 26.23
N SER A 61 -9.93 -19.69 24.93
CA SER A 61 -10.69 -20.43 23.91
C SER A 61 -10.21 -20.08 22.51
N LYS A 62 -10.58 -20.91 21.51
CA LYS A 62 -10.46 -20.54 20.09
C LYS A 62 -11.51 -19.49 19.73
N VAL A 63 -11.19 -18.58 18.81
CA VAL A 63 -12.19 -17.71 18.20
C VAL A 63 -12.94 -18.56 17.17
N LYS A 64 -14.24 -18.80 17.39
CA LYS A 64 -15.07 -19.58 16.47
C LYS A 64 -15.14 -18.91 15.08
N ASN A 65 -15.10 -19.72 14.02
CA ASN A 65 -15.14 -19.27 12.61
C ASN A 65 -14.05 -18.25 12.23
N SER A 66 -12.94 -18.24 12.97
CA SER A 66 -11.80 -17.39 12.65
C SER A 66 -10.88 -18.03 11.63
N LEU A 67 -10.22 -17.17 10.86
CA LEU A 67 -9.23 -17.60 9.90
C LEU A 67 -7.96 -18.02 10.63
N LYS A 68 -7.35 -19.11 10.16
CA LYS A 68 -6.05 -19.58 10.61
C LYS A 68 -4.97 -19.02 9.70
N LEU A 69 -3.90 -18.48 10.28
CA LEU A 69 -2.73 -18.07 9.50
C LEU A 69 -1.97 -19.31 9.02
N SER A 70 -1.61 -19.30 7.74
CA SER A 70 -0.71 -20.32 7.18
C SER A 70 0.71 -20.18 7.73
N ASN A 71 1.50 -21.25 7.64
CA ASN A 71 2.89 -21.24 8.07
C ASN A 71 3.72 -20.23 7.26
N GLU A 72 3.41 -20.08 5.97
CA GLU A 72 4.04 -19.14 5.05
C GLU A 72 3.77 -17.69 5.48
N GLN A 73 2.53 -17.37 5.87
CA GLN A 73 2.18 -16.06 6.42
C GLN A 73 2.91 -15.77 7.73
N ILE A 74 3.03 -16.75 8.62
CA ILE A 74 3.74 -16.59 9.90
C ILE A 74 5.23 -16.34 9.67
N LYS A 75 5.88 -17.14 8.81
CA LYS A 75 7.28 -16.93 8.39
C LYS A 75 7.48 -15.52 7.81
N LEU A 76 6.52 -15.05 7.00
CA LEU A 76 6.57 -13.71 6.44
C LEU A 76 6.43 -12.63 7.51
N ILE A 77 5.50 -12.80 8.48
CA ILE A 77 5.32 -11.87 9.61
C ILE A 77 6.61 -11.75 10.41
N GLU A 78 7.20 -12.87 10.82
CA GLU A 78 8.44 -12.88 11.59
C GLU A 78 9.60 -12.24 10.81
N TRP A 79 9.75 -12.60 9.52
CA TRP A 79 10.75 -11.98 8.66
C TRP A 79 10.56 -10.47 8.54
N MET A 80 9.32 -9.99 8.38
CA MET A 80 9.05 -8.55 8.28
C MET A 80 9.33 -7.81 9.58
N VAL A 81 8.96 -8.37 10.73
CA VAL A 81 9.26 -7.82 12.06
C VAL A 81 10.77 -7.65 12.22
N ASP A 82 11.56 -8.66 11.84
CA ASP A 82 13.01 -8.64 11.98
C ASP A 82 13.69 -7.78 10.91
N TYR A 83 13.28 -7.90 9.65
CA TYR A 83 13.90 -7.20 8.54
C TYR A 83 13.66 -5.70 8.59
N TYR A 84 12.44 -5.26 8.94
CA TYR A 84 12.05 -3.85 9.01
C TYR A 84 12.09 -3.26 10.41
N LEU A 85 12.50 -4.03 11.44
CA LEU A 85 12.48 -3.61 12.85
C LEU A 85 11.11 -3.06 13.27
N ALA A 86 10.05 -3.68 12.76
CA ALA A 86 8.67 -3.26 12.95
C ALA A 86 8.00 -4.03 14.09
N SER A 87 6.89 -3.49 14.63
CA SER A 87 6.08 -4.22 15.60
C SER A 87 5.21 -5.28 14.91
N TYR A 88 4.91 -6.38 15.61
CA TYR A 88 3.95 -7.39 15.13
C TYR A 88 2.60 -6.76 14.78
N ASP A 89 2.12 -5.81 15.59
CA ASP A 89 0.86 -5.08 15.32
C ASP A 89 0.88 -4.37 13.97
N SER A 90 1.98 -3.67 13.65
CA SER A 90 2.06 -2.92 12.39
C SER A 90 2.14 -3.83 11.17
N VAL A 91 2.83 -4.98 11.30
CA VAL A 91 2.95 -5.99 10.24
C VAL A 91 1.60 -6.70 10.02
N ILE A 92 0.97 -7.19 11.08
CA ILE A 92 -0.29 -7.92 11.00
C ILE A 92 -1.42 -7.01 10.49
N LYS A 93 -1.48 -5.74 10.92
CA LYS A 93 -2.44 -4.76 10.39
C LYS A 93 -2.20 -4.42 8.91
N ALA A 94 -0.98 -4.55 8.41
CA ALA A 94 -0.68 -4.37 7.00
C ALA A 94 -1.09 -5.59 6.17
N MET A 95 -0.98 -6.80 6.74
CA MET A 95 -1.28 -8.06 6.06
C MET A 95 -2.77 -8.45 6.08
N ILE A 96 -3.46 -8.16 7.18
CA ILE A 96 -4.84 -8.61 7.42
C ILE A 96 -5.78 -7.40 7.53
N PRO A 97 -6.78 -7.26 6.65
CA PRO A 97 -7.80 -6.22 6.75
C PRO A 97 -8.52 -6.18 8.11
N LYS A 98 -8.81 -4.98 8.62
CA LYS A 98 -9.35 -4.77 9.97
C LYS A 98 -10.65 -5.53 10.25
N LYS A 99 -11.55 -5.63 9.26
CA LYS A 99 -12.89 -6.23 9.41
C LYS A 99 -12.92 -7.75 9.24
N ILE A 100 -11.78 -8.35 8.88
CA ILE A 100 -11.58 -9.80 8.90
C ILE A 100 -11.45 -10.32 10.34
N LYS A 101 -11.06 -9.43 11.25
CA LYS A 101 -11.28 -9.62 12.67
C LYS A 101 -12.80 -9.58 12.87
N ILE A 102 -13.40 -10.76 12.90
CA ILE A 102 -14.81 -11.02 13.16
C ILE A 102 -15.38 -9.89 14.00
N SER A 103 -16.32 -9.15 13.42
CA SER A 103 -17.18 -8.28 14.20
C SER A 103 -17.96 -9.18 15.14
N TYR A 104 -17.59 -9.16 16.42
CA TYR A 104 -18.46 -9.67 17.47
C TYR A 104 -19.70 -8.78 17.46
N ASN A 105 -20.76 -9.19 16.77
CA ASN A 105 -22.09 -8.75 17.15
C ASN A 105 -22.48 -9.68 18.31
N ASN A 106 -22.00 -9.35 19.52
CA ASN A 106 -22.49 -10.02 20.71
C ASN A 106 -24.00 -9.79 20.76
N ILE A 107 -24.76 -10.85 20.88
CA ILE A 107 -26.21 -10.82 21.08
C ILE A 107 -26.51 -11.32 22.49
N TYR A 108 -27.49 -10.70 23.12
CA TYR A 108 -28.16 -11.26 24.29
C TYR A 108 -29.29 -12.15 23.81
N ILE A 109 -29.32 -13.37 24.35
CA ILE A 109 -30.41 -14.33 24.18
C ILE A 109 -30.94 -14.68 25.57
N ILE A 110 -32.26 -14.80 25.70
CA ILE A 110 -32.88 -15.35 26.92
C ILE A 110 -32.47 -16.81 27.03
N ASN A 111 -31.91 -17.20 28.18
CA ASN A 111 -31.58 -18.59 28.45
C ASN A 111 -32.87 -19.36 28.77
N LEU A 112 -33.29 -20.22 27.82
CA LEU A 112 -34.52 -21.00 27.94
C LEU A 112 -34.29 -22.35 28.63
N ASP A 113 -33.04 -22.76 28.87
CA ASP A 113 -32.72 -24.08 29.44
C ASP A 113 -33.00 -24.17 30.96
N LYS A 114 -33.45 -23.06 31.58
CA LYS A 114 -33.76 -22.94 33.02
C LYS A 114 -35.13 -22.30 33.28
N PRO A 115 -36.24 -22.98 32.92
CA PRO A 115 -37.59 -22.38 32.98
C PRO A 115 -38.00 -21.94 34.40
N ASN A 116 -37.62 -22.71 35.44
CA ASN A 116 -37.94 -22.38 36.84
C ASN A 116 -37.30 -21.09 37.35
N ILE A 117 -36.13 -20.72 36.82
CA ILE A 117 -35.46 -19.47 37.18
C ILE A 117 -36.02 -18.33 36.34
N LEU A 118 -36.35 -18.58 35.07
CA LEU A 118 -36.95 -17.57 34.20
C LEU A 118 -38.32 -17.10 34.72
N SER A 119 -39.13 -18.00 35.31
CA SER A 119 -40.45 -17.67 35.87
C SER A 119 -40.38 -16.66 37.02
N GLU A 120 -39.32 -16.68 37.83
CA GLU A 120 -39.12 -15.71 38.92
C GLU A 120 -38.80 -14.29 38.40
N TYR A 121 -38.32 -14.16 37.15
CA TYR A 121 -37.87 -12.89 36.56
C TYR A 121 -38.77 -12.40 35.41
N LEU A 122 -39.94 -13.02 35.20
CA LEU A 122 -40.96 -12.57 34.23
C LEU A 122 -41.39 -11.11 34.46
N TYR A 123 -41.28 -10.61 35.70
CA TYR A 123 -41.61 -9.22 36.04
C TYR A 123 -40.46 -8.22 35.83
N ASN A 124 -39.23 -8.68 35.57
CA ASN A 124 -38.06 -7.85 35.34
C ASN A 124 -38.22 -7.00 34.06
N GLU A 125 -37.83 -5.73 34.10
CA GLU A 125 -38.04 -4.78 32.99
C GLU A 125 -37.27 -5.17 31.70
N ILE A 126 -36.08 -5.73 31.83
CA ILE A 126 -35.26 -6.18 30.69
C ILE A 126 -35.94 -7.37 30.02
N ILE A 127 -36.36 -8.37 30.80
CA ILE A 127 -37.03 -9.57 30.29
C ILE A 127 -38.38 -9.21 29.66
N LYS A 128 -39.17 -8.32 30.28
CA LYS A 128 -40.40 -7.78 29.68
C LYS A 128 -40.17 -7.10 28.35
N TYR A 129 -39.10 -6.29 28.22
CA TYR A 129 -38.75 -5.64 26.96
C TYR A 129 -38.40 -6.66 25.87
N MET A 130 -37.61 -7.69 26.20
CA MET A 130 -37.26 -8.75 25.26
C MET A 130 -38.50 -9.57 24.83
N ILE A 131 -39.38 -9.90 25.77
CA ILE A 131 -40.65 -10.60 25.50
C ILE A 131 -41.57 -9.71 24.65
N PHE A 132 -41.64 -8.41 24.91
CA PHE A 132 -42.48 -7.50 24.12
C PHE A 132 -42.09 -7.50 22.63
N LEU A 133 -40.80 -7.62 22.31
CA LEU A 133 -40.31 -7.71 20.92
C LEU A 133 -40.74 -8.99 20.19
N THR A 134 -41.13 -10.03 20.93
CA THR A 134 -41.70 -11.26 20.37
C THR A 134 -43.14 -11.08 19.91
N THR A 135 -43.85 -10.06 20.42
CA THR A 135 -45.25 -9.77 20.05
C THR A 135 -45.39 -9.50 18.55
N ILE A 136 -46.42 -10.08 17.94
CA ILE A 136 -46.79 -9.84 16.53
C ILE A 136 -48.27 -9.54 16.40
N SER A 137 -48.66 -8.79 15.37
CA SER A 137 -50.08 -8.61 15.07
C SER A 137 -50.69 -9.91 14.53
N TYR A 138 -51.98 -10.13 14.82
CA TYR A 138 -52.73 -11.28 14.33
C TYR A 138 -52.79 -11.33 12.78
N SER A 139 -52.76 -10.16 12.13
CA SER A 139 -52.64 -10.05 10.66
C SER A 139 -51.29 -10.54 10.13
N THR A 140 -50.18 -10.20 10.79
CA THR A 140 -48.84 -10.66 10.42
C THR A 140 -48.72 -12.16 10.63
N ALA A 141 -49.27 -12.68 11.72
CA ALA A 141 -49.28 -14.11 12.02
C ALA A 141 -50.02 -14.90 10.92
N LYS A 142 -51.21 -14.46 10.50
CA LYS A 142 -51.99 -15.09 9.42
C LYS A 142 -51.31 -15.05 8.05
N THR A 143 -50.46 -14.06 7.81
CA THR A 143 -49.70 -13.96 6.55
C THR A 143 -48.55 -14.96 6.53
N LYS A 144 -47.94 -15.24 7.69
CA LYS A 144 -46.78 -16.13 7.80
C LYS A 144 -47.13 -17.58 8.11
N PHE A 145 -48.23 -17.84 8.82
CA PHE A 145 -48.64 -19.18 9.25
C PHE A 145 -50.12 -19.42 8.97
N LYS A 146 -50.50 -20.70 8.78
CA LYS A 146 -51.90 -21.09 8.56
C LYS A 146 -52.75 -20.75 9.79
N LYS A 147 -53.91 -20.14 9.55
CA LYS A 147 -54.87 -19.74 10.60
C LYS A 147 -55.24 -20.89 11.55
N SER A 148 -55.46 -22.10 11.02
CA SER A 148 -55.81 -23.28 11.81
C SER A 148 -54.73 -23.68 12.82
N ILE A 149 -53.46 -23.44 12.51
CA ILE A 149 -52.33 -23.75 13.40
C ILE A 149 -52.26 -22.73 14.53
N ILE A 150 -52.41 -21.44 14.21
CA ILE A 150 -52.40 -20.37 15.21
C ILE A 150 -53.55 -20.55 16.20
N ASP A 151 -54.77 -20.78 15.70
CA ASP A 151 -55.95 -20.91 16.56
C ASP A 151 -55.85 -22.19 17.44
N ASN A 152 -55.23 -23.28 16.95
CA ASN A 152 -54.95 -24.48 17.73
C ASN A 152 -53.93 -24.22 18.86
N LEU A 153 -52.84 -23.51 18.56
CA LEU A 153 -51.83 -23.14 19.57
C LEU A 153 -52.35 -22.17 20.63
N ILE A 154 -53.33 -21.32 20.27
CA ILE A 154 -54.05 -20.50 21.24
C ILE A 154 -54.89 -21.37 22.17
N ASN A 155 -55.65 -22.33 21.62
CA ASN A 155 -56.47 -23.24 22.42
C ASN A 155 -55.64 -24.12 23.36
N LYS A 156 -54.44 -24.55 22.92
CA LYS A 156 -53.49 -25.32 23.75
C LYS A 156 -52.74 -24.45 24.78
N GLY A 157 -52.89 -23.12 24.72
CA GLY A 157 -52.29 -22.17 25.66
C GLY A 157 -50.81 -21.85 25.42
N PHE A 158 -50.29 -22.14 24.22
CA PHE A 158 -48.93 -21.74 23.81
C PHE A 158 -48.85 -20.27 23.37
N LEU A 159 -49.97 -19.76 22.86
CA LEU A 159 -50.10 -18.37 22.39
C LEU A 159 -51.33 -17.73 23.04
N TYR A 160 -51.26 -16.44 23.35
CA TYR A 160 -52.38 -15.65 23.85
C TYR A 160 -52.74 -14.56 22.86
N LYS A 161 -54.03 -14.33 22.66
CA LYS A 161 -54.53 -13.24 21.82
C LYS A 161 -55.13 -12.16 22.72
N ASN A 162 -54.61 -10.93 22.63
CA ASN A 162 -55.22 -9.77 23.25
C ASN A 162 -55.33 -8.61 22.25
N ASP A 163 -56.52 -8.00 22.17
CA ASP A 163 -56.96 -6.92 21.27
C ASP A 163 -56.74 -7.15 19.75
N ASN A 164 -55.49 -7.25 19.31
CA ASN A 164 -55.13 -7.67 17.95
C ASN A 164 -53.70 -8.25 17.83
N ASN A 165 -53.08 -8.57 18.97
CA ASN A 165 -51.72 -9.04 19.07
C ASN A 165 -51.67 -10.47 19.60
N ILE A 166 -50.68 -11.22 19.13
CA ILE A 166 -50.34 -12.54 19.63
C ILE A 166 -49.11 -12.42 20.53
N TYR A 167 -49.26 -12.92 21.74
CA TYR A 167 -48.22 -13.05 22.75
C TYR A 167 -47.84 -14.51 22.89
N ILE A 168 -46.57 -14.76 23.17
CA ILE A 168 -46.08 -16.11 23.42
C ILE A 168 -46.17 -16.43 24.91
N ASN A 169 -46.62 -17.63 25.25
CA ASN A 169 -46.51 -18.14 26.60
C ASN A 169 -45.07 -18.59 26.86
N MET A 170 -44.32 -17.83 27.64
CA MET A 170 -42.92 -18.14 27.94
C MET A 170 -42.76 -19.41 28.78
N GLU A 171 -43.74 -19.76 29.62
CA GLU A 171 -43.68 -20.97 30.47
C GLU A 171 -43.77 -22.24 29.63
N LYS A 172 -44.50 -22.19 28.50
CA LYS A 172 -44.66 -23.30 27.56
C LYS A 172 -43.81 -23.14 26.29
N PHE A 173 -42.85 -22.20 26.28
CA PHE A 173 -42.15 -21.86 25.04
C PHE A 173 -41.22 -22.98 24.55
N LEU A 174 -40.63 -23.77 25.45
CA LEU A 174 -39.81 -24.93 25.09
C LEU A 174 -40.64 -26.07 24.49
N GLU A 175 -41.81 -26.34 25.10
CA GLU A 175 -42.77 -27.35 24.64
C GLU A 175 -43.32 -27.02 23.23
N LEU A 176 -43.31 -25.74 22.85
CA LEU A 176 -43.68 -25.31 21.50
C LEU A 176 -42.72 -25.85 20.42
N ASN A 177 -41.47 -26.15 20.75
CA ASN A 177 -40.52 -26.73 19.77
C ASN A 177 -40.95 -28.13 19.32
N GLU A 178 -41.54 -28.92 20.23
CA GLU A 178 -42.06 -30.27 19.93
C GLU A 178 -43.43 -30.20 19.22
N GLU A 179 -44.26 -29.23 19.59
CA GLU A 179 -45.61 -29.08 19.02
C GLU A 179 -45.61 -28.38 17.64
N ASN A 180 -44.77 -27.34 17.46
CA ASN A 180 -44.62 -26.63 16.20
C ASN A 180 -43.26 -25.92 16.07
N LYS A 181 -42.29 -26.65 15.50
CA LYS A 181 -40.92 -26.18 15.27
C LYS A 181 -40.83 -24.87 14.47
N GLU A 182 -41.66 -24.69 13.44
CA GLU A 182 -41.61 -23.52 12.57
C GLU A 182 -41.97 -22.22 13.31
N ILE A 183 -43.02 -22.27 14.14
CA ILE A 183 -43.46 -21.14 14.96
C ILE A 183 -42.48 -20.91 16.11
N PHE A 184 -41.97 -21.96 16.74
CA PHE A 184 -40.92 -21.86 17.74
C PHE A 184 -39.69 -21.12 17.21
N GLU A 185 -39.13 -21.54 16.07
CA GLU A 185 -37.95 -20.90 15.47
C GLU A 185 -38.19 -19.42 15.12
N TYR A 186 -39.42 -19.08 14.69
CA TYR A 186 -39.78 -17.70 14.36
C TYR A 186 -39.77 -16.78 15.57
N PHE A 187 -40.39 -17.20 16.67
CA PHE A 187 -40.40 -16.41 17.91
C PHE A 187 -39.03 -16.44 18.61
N TYR A 188 -38.29 -17.55 18.53
CA TYR A 188 -36.93 -17.66 19.04
C TYR A 188 -35.98 -16.67 18.37
N LYS A 189 -36.05 -16.50 17.04
CA LYS A 189 -35.25 -15.46 16.35
C LYS A 189 -35.54 -14.03 16.84
N LYS A 190 -36.73 -13.78 17.40
CA LYS A 190 -37.14 -12.47 17.93
C LYS A 190 -36.71 -12.24 19.39
N THR A 191 -36.33 -13.28 20.14
CA THR A 191 -35.74 -13.13 21.49
C THR A 191 -34.26 -12.73 21.44
N ILE A 192 -33.65 -12.73 20.25
CA ILE A 192 -32.25 -12.37 20.04
C ILE A 192 -32.11 -10.85 19.88
N ILE A 193 -31.31 -10.21 20.72
CA ILE A 193 -31.08 -8.75 20.68
C ILE A 193 -29.60 -8.43 20.61
N LYS A 194 -29.24 -7.44 19.79
CA LYS A 194 -27.86 -6.91 19.72
C LYS A 194 -27.46 -6.29 21.06
N LYS A 195 -26.25 -6.60 21.51
CA LYS A 195 -25.69 -6.09 22.77
C LYS A 195 -25.79 -4.58 22.89
N GLU A 196 -25.44 -3.85 21.82
CA GLU A 196 -25.45 -2.39 21.81
C GLU A 196 -26.86 -1.85 22.09
N LYS A 197 -27.88 -2.46 21.48
CA LYS A 197 -29.28 -2.03 21.62
C LYS A 197 -29.83 -2.26 23.03
N LEU A 198 -29.40 -3.33 23.72
CA LEU A 198 -29.83 -3.58 25.09
C LEU A 198 -29.11 -2.65 26.08
N GLU A 199 -27.81 -2.42 25.88
CA GLU A 199 -26.99 -1.51 26.71
C GLU A 199 -27.33 -0.03 26.51
N GLU A 200 -27.96 0.36 25.40
CA GLU A 200 -28.54 1.71 25.19
C GLU A 200 -29.82 1.94 25.99
N ASN A 201 -30.64 0.89 26.17
CA ASN A 201 -31.95 1.00 26.81
C ASN A 201 -31.93 0.72 28.31
N PHE A 202 -30.93 -0.02 28.81
CA PHE A 202 -30.86 -0.45 30.21
C PHE A 202 -29.46 -0.26 30.82
N LYS A 203 -29.40 -0.06 32.14
CA LYS A 203 -28.12 0.14 32.82
C LYS A 203 -27.32 -1.17 32.84
N ARG A 204 -26.01 -1.05 32.66
CA ARG A 204 -25.08 -2.18 32.60
C ARG A 204 -25.03 -3.04 33.88
N PHE A 205 -25.39 -2.46 35.02
CA PHE A 205 -25.47 -3.18 36.30
C PHE A 205 -26.59 -4.23 36.27
N ASP A 206 -27.79 -3.82 35.85
CA ASP A 206 -28.98 -4.68 35.80
C ASP A 206 -28.82 -5.82 34.77
N ILE A 207 -28.15 -5.53 33.65
CA ILE A 207 -27.83 -6.55 32.62
C ILE A 207 -26.84 -7.59 33.17
N ARG A 208 -25.82 -7.16 33.92
CA ARG A 208 -24.82 -8.06 34.53
C ARG A 208 -25.42 -8.97 35.59
N GLU A 209 -26.37 -8.48 36.38
CA GLU A 209 -27.07 -9.31 37.36
C GLU A 209 -27.79 -10.49 36.68
N LEU A 210 -28.41 -10.23 35.52
CA LEU A 210 -29.06 -11.28 34.71
C LEU A 210 -28.07 -12.22 34.00
N GLU A 211 -26.87 -11.74 33.65
CA GLU A 211 -25.77 -12.57 33.14
C GLU A 211 -25.22 -13.51 34.22
N GLU A 212 -24.95 -13.00 35.42
CA GLU A 212 -24.40 -13.76 36.56
C GLU A 212 -25.38 -14.83 37.04
N LYS A 213 -26.69 -14.56 36.96
CA LYS A 213 -27.77 -15.51 37.27
C LYS A 213 -28.09 -16.47 36.12
N GLU A 214 -27.36 -16.39 35.01
CA GLU A 214 -27.53 -17.21 33.79
C GLU A 214 -28.91 -17.09 33.14
N ILE A 215 -29.61 -15.96 33.32
CA ILE A 215 -30.91 -15.68 32.68
C ILE A 215 -30.70 -15.11 31.28
N LEU A 216 -29.65 -14.30 31.10
CA LEU A 216 -29.19 -13.84 29.79
C LEU A 216 -27.90 -14.56 29.40
N LYS A 217 -27.88 -15.10 28.19
CA LYS A 217 -26.68 -15.68 27.59
C LYS A 217 -26.15 -14.72 26.53
N ILE A 218 -24.85 -14.43 26.59
CA ILE A 218 -24.16 -13.75 25.50
C ILE A 218 -23.72 -14.80 24.50
N GLU A 219 -24.24 -14.72 23.29
CA GLU A 219 -23.74 -15.49 22.16
C GLU A 219 -23.17 -14.55 21.11
N ALA A 220 -22.19 -15.03 20.34
CA ALA A 220 -21.72 -14.29 19.17
C ALA A 220 -22.65 -14.61 18.01
N ASN A 221 -23.40 -13.63 17.50
CA ASN A 221 -24.26 -13.85 16.34
C ASN A 221 -23.38 -14.08 15.12
N ILE A 222 -23.38 -15.31 14.63
CA ILE A 222 -22.81 -15.69 13.35
C ILE A 222 -23.88 -15.36 12.33
N ASN A 223 -23.64 -14.37 11.46
CA ASN A 223 -24.40 -14.34 10.21
C ASN A 223 -24.15 -15.69 9.54
N GLU A 224 -25.17 -16.55 9.53
CA GLU A 224 -25.14 -17.76 8.70
C GLU A 224 -24.76 -17.32 7.30
N LYS A 225 -23.66 -17.89 6.80
CA LYS A 225 -23.30 -17.81 5.40
C LYS A 225 -24.55 -18.17 4.63
N LYS A 226 -25.04 -17.26 3.77
CA LYS A 226 -25.66 -17.75 2.55
C LYS A 226 -24.61 -18.64 1.93
N GLU A 227 -24.88 -19.94 1.86
CA GLU A 227 -24.20 -20.80 0.90
C GLU A 227 -24.36 -20.10 -0.44
N TYR A 228 -23.30 -19.40 -0.86
CA TYR A 228 -23.16 -19.04 -2.25
C TYR A 228 -22.91 -20.37 -2.93
N ILE A 229 -23.99 -20.96 -3.42
CA ILE A 229 -23.98 -22.03 -4.39
C ILE A 229 -22.99 -21.59 -5.46
N SER A 230 -21.85 -22.26 -5.49
CA SER A 230 -20.77 -22.06 -6.46
C SER A 230 -21.16 -22.68 -7.80
N ASP A 231 -22.29 -22.27 -8.38
CA ASP A 231 -22.80 -22.88 -9.62
C ASP A 231 -22.70 -21.97 -10.84
N ASN A 232 -21.86 -20.93 -10.81
CA ASN A 232 -21.45 -20.25 -12.04
C ASN A 232 -20.01 -19.72 -11.91
N THR A 233 -19.03 -20.63 -11.91
CA THR A 233 -17.75 -20.27 -12.52
C THR A 233 -18.02 -20.06 -14.00
N GLU A 234 -18.30 -18.81 -14.38
CA GLU A 234 -18.38 -18.49 -15.79
C GLU A 234 -17.10 -18.98 -16.48
N LYS A 235 -17.26 -19.79 -17.53
CA LYS A 235 -16.13 -20.36 -18.27
C LYS A 235 -15.23 -19.22 -18.76
N VAL A 236 -13.97 -19.26 -18.33
CA VAL A 236 -12.88 -18.51 -18.95
C VAL A 236 -12.59 -19.19 -20.28
N PHE A 237 -12.69 -18.44 -21.38
CA PHE A 237 -12.40 -18.99 -22.70
C PHE A 237 -10.90 -18.96 -22.97
N GLU A 238 -10.38 -20.09 -23.44
CA GLU A 238 -9.01 -20.20 -23.93
C GLU A 238 -8.97 -19.58 -25.34
N ASN A 239 -8.74 -18.27 -25.42
CA ASN A 239 -8.56 -17.59 -26.71
C ASN A 239 -7.16 -17.87 -27.27
N LYS A 240 -7.04 -17.86 -28.61
CA LYS A 240 -5.77 -18.03 -29.31
C LYS A 240 -4.79 -16.92 -28.88
N SER A 241 -3.56 -17.30 -28.50
CA SER A 241 -2.54 -16.39 -28.00
C SER A 241 -2.23 -15.27 -29.01
N LEU A 242 -2.23 -14.01 -28.53
CA LEU A 242 -1.93 -12.80 -29.32
C LEU A 242 -0.42 -12.45 -29.32
N LEU A 243 0.42 -13.33 -28.77
CA LEU A 243 1.85 -13.11 -28.63
C LEU A 243 2.58 -13.28 -29.97
N ASN A 244 3.57 -12.42 -30.21
CA ASN A 244 4.55 -12.62 -31.28
C ASN A 244 5.61 -13.67 -30.88
N GLU A 245 6.45 -14.09 -31.84
CA GLU A 245 7.47 -15.14 -31.62
C GLU A 245 8.43 -14.81 -30.46
N LYS A 246 8.88 -13.55 -30.35
CA LYS A 246 9.78 -13.11 -29.26
C LYS A 246 9.08 -13.19 -27.89
N GLN A 247 7.82 -12.75 -27.82
CA GLN A 247 7.02 -12.78 -26.61
C GLN A 247 6.71 -14.22 -26.17
N LEU A 248 6.44 -15.12 -27.13
CA LEU A 248 6.28 -16.56 -26.91
C LEU A 248 7.56 -17.19 -26.35
N ALA A 249 8.72 -16.90 -26.93
CA ALA A 249 10.01 -17.40 -26.44
C ALA A 249 10.29 -16.95 -24.99
N ILE A 250 9.96 -15.69 -24.65
CA ILE A 250 10.07 -15.17 -23.29
C ILE A 250 9.14 -15.89 -22.32
N LYS A 251 7.87 -16.08 -22.70
CA LYS A 251 6.89 -16.84 -21.90
C LYS A 251 7.43 -18.26 -21.64
N GLU A 252 7.87 -18.96 -22.67
CA GLU A 252 8.39 -20.33 -22.54
C GLU A 252 9.66 -20.40 -21.69
N ASN A 253 10.56 -19.41 -21.82
CA ASN A 253 11.74 -19.33 -20.96
C ASN A 253 11.31 -19.20 -19.49
N ILE A 254 10.41 -18.27 -19.16
CA ILE A 254 9.92 -18.08 -17.78
C ILE A 254 9.30 -19.37 -17.25
N GLU A 255 8.54 -20.09 -18.06
CA GLU A 255 7.88 -21.34 -17.65
C GLU A 255 8.89 -22.47 -17.38
N LYS A 256 9.81 -22.71 -18.32
CA LYS A 256 10.78 -23.83 -18.28
C LYS A 256 12.00 -23.56 -17.41
N SER A 257 12.32 -22.30 -17.13
CA SER A 257 13.53 -21.93 -16.36
C SER A 257 13.44 -22.41 -14.90
N ILE A 258 14.57 -22.87 -14.37
CA ILE A 258 14.74 -23.24 -12.96
C ILE A 258 14.87 -21.97 -12.10
N LYS A 259 15.19 -20.83 -12.72
CA LYS A 259 15.32 -19.56 -11.99
C LYS A 259 13.95 -19.11 -11.46
N LYS A 260 13.99 -18.44 -10.31
CA LYS A 260 12.81 -17.89 -9.64
C LYS A 260 12.58 -16.42 -9.89
N TYR A 261 13.59 -15.68 -10.35
CA TYR A 261 13.56 -14.23 -10.45
C TYR A 261 13.89 -13.79 -11.86
N PHE A 262 12.98 -13.02 -12.46
CA PHE A 262 13.09 -12.55 -13.83
C PHE A 262 12.97 -11.03 -13.87
N LEU A 263 13.79 -10.38 -14.68
CA LEU A 263 13.64 -8.97 -15.04
C LEU A 263 13.28 -8.89 -16.51
N LEU A 264 12.03 -8.50 -16.80
CA LEU A 264 11.55 -8.23 -18.15
C LEU A 264 11.78 -6.76 -18.49
N LYS A 265 12.91 -6.47 -19.14
CA LYS A 265 13.26 -5.16 -19.68
C LYS A 265 12.60 -5.02 -21.06
N GLY A 266 11.60 -4.15 -21.18
CA GLY A 266 10.94 -3.96 -22.47
C GLY A 266 10.50 -2.53 -22.68
N VAL A 267 10.76 -1.97 -23.87
CA VAL A 267 10.37 -0.59 -24.19
C VAL A 267 8.88 -0.37 -24.00
N THR A 268 8.48 0.87 -23.78
CA THR A 268 7.07 1.19 -23.57
C THR A 268 6.24 0.81 -24.79
N GLY A 269 5.19 0.01 -24.59
CA GLY A 269 4.39 -0.53 -25.69
C GLY A 269 4.94 -1.83 -26.31
N SER A 270 5.97 -2.48 -25.77
CA SER A 270 6.47 -3.80 -26.24
C SER A 270 5.55 -5.01 -25.97
N GLY A 271 4.37 -4.79 -25.35
CA GLY A 271 3.42 -5.86 -25.03
C GLY A 271 3.77 -6.71 -23.80
N LYS A 272 4.55 -6.19 -22.83
CA LYS A 272 4.85 -6.88 -21.56
C LYS A 272 3.60 -7.42 -20.85
N THR A 273 2.53 -6.63 -20.84
CA THR A 273 1.25 -6.99 -20.21
C THR A 273 0.63 -8.23 -20.84
N GLU A 274 0.79 -8.45 -22.16
CA GLU A 274 0.30 -9.66 -22.84
C GLU A 274 0.99 -10.91 -22.33
N ILE A 275 2.32 -10.84 -22.13
CA ILE A 275 3.10 -11.94 -21.56
C ILE A 275 2.60 -12.28 -20.16
N TYR A 276 2.36 -11.26 -19.32
CA TYR A 276 1.86 -11.46 -17.95
C TYR A 276 0.50 -12.14 -17.94
N ILE A 277 -0.43 -11.65 -18.76
CA ILE A 277 -1.77 -12.21 -18.91
C ILE A 277 -1.70 -13.68 -19.31
N GLU A 278 -0.88 -14.01 -20.30
CA GLU A 278 -0.75 -15.37 -20.82
C GLU A 278 -0.10 -16.34 -19.81
N LEU A 279 0.86 -15.86 -19.01
CA LEU A 279 1.42 -16.62 -17.90
C LEU A 279 0.37 -16.89 -16.81
N ILE A 280 -0.40 -15.87 -16.44
CA ILE A 280 -1.47 -15.98 -15.44
C ILE A 280 -2.56 -16.93 -15.91
N LYS A 281 -3.01 -16.81 -17.17
CA LYS A 281 -4.02 -17.69 -17.79
C LYS A 281 -3.59 -19.15 -17.72
N LYS A 282 -2.38 -19.47 -18.17
CA LYS A 282 -1.88 -20.84 -18.14
C LYS A 282 -1.79 -21.39 -16.71
N ALA A 283 -1.22 -20.63 -15.78
CA ALA A 283 -1.16 -21.02 -14.37
C ALA A 283 -2.56 -21.26 -13.77
N PHE A 284 -3.53 -20.41 -14.12
CA PHE A 284 -4.91 -20.56 -13.67
C PHE A 284 -5.55 -21.86 -14.15
N PHE A 285 -5.38 -22.22 -15.43
CA PHE A 285 -5.86 -23.50 -15.98
C PHE A 285 -5.16 -24.71 -15.37
N GLU A 286 -3.89 -24.57 -14.96
CA GLU A 286 -3.15 -25.59 -14.20
C GLU A 286 -3.53 -25.62 -12.70
N GLY A 287 -4.49 -24.80 -12.26
CA GLY A 287 -5.00 -24.79 -10.89
C GLY A 287 -4.20 -23.93 -9.91
N TYR A 288 -3.20 -23.19 -10.38
CA TYR A 288 -2.39 -22.26 -9.61
C TYR A 288 -2.99 -20.85 -9.54
N GLY A 289 -2.57 -20.07 -8.54
CA GLY A 289 -2.92 -18.66 -8.39
C GLY A 289 -1.77 -17.71 -8.74
N SER A 290 -2.09 -16.44 -8.94
CA SER A 290 -1.13 -15.40 -9.31
C SER A 290 -1.45 -14.05 -8.68
N ILE A 291 -0.41 -13.28 -8.37
CA ILE A 291 -0.52 -11.89 -7.88
C ILE A 291 0.11 -10.97 -8.92
N PHE A 292 -0.68 -10.04 -9.44
CA PHE A 292 -0.22 -8.99 -10.33
C PHE A 292 -0.32 -7.63 -9.63
N LEU A 293 0.84 -7.05 -9.35
CA LEU A 293 0.96 -5.75 -8.73
C LEU A 293 1.23 -4.69 -9.79
N VAL A 294 0.49 -3.60 -9.68
CA VAL A 294 0.69 -2.38 -10.47
C VAL A 294 0.82 -1.18 -9.53
N PRO A 295 1.51 -0.11 -9.94
CA PRO A 295 1.48 1.15 -9.21
C PRO A 295 0.03 1.65 -9.08
N GLU A 296 -0.31 2.31 -7.98
CA GLU A 296 -1.69 2.75 -7.69
C GLU A 296 -2.30 3.62 -8.80
N ILE A 297 -1.47 4.48 -9.39
CA ILE A 297 -1.81 5.36 -10.52
C ILE A 297 -1.97 4.62 -11.85
N SER A 298 -1.40 3.43 -12.00
CA SER A 298 -1.46 2.64 -13.23
C SER A 298 -2.64 1.67 -13.25
N LEU A 299 -3.33 1.48 -12.11
CA LEU A 299 -4.57 0.70 -12.04
C LEU A 299 -5.74 1.49 -12.63
N THR A 300 -5.72 1.67 -13.94
CA THR A 300 -6.77 2.37 -14.68
C THR A 300 -8.05 1.52 -14.75
N PRO A 301 -9.24 2.14 -14.88
CA PRO A 301 -10.48 1.41 -15.13
C PRO A 301 -10.37 0.46 -16.33
N GLN A 302 -9.68 0.89 -17.39
CA GLN A 302 -9.47 0.09 -18.60
C GLN A 302 -8.66 -1.20 -18.32
N MET A 303 -7.64 -1.14 -17.45
CA MET A 303 -6.89 -2.33 -17.04
C MET A 303 -7.75 -3.25 -16.18
N VAL A 304 -8.55 -2.68 -15.27
CA VAL A 304 -9.50 -3.44 -14.45
C VAL A 304 -10.52 -4.17 -15.31
N GLU A 305 -11.20 -3.47 -16.21
CA GLU A 305 -12.20 -4.04 -17.13
C GLU A 305 -11.60 -5.14 -18.00
N ARG A 306 -10.38 -4.94 -18.49
CA ARG A 306 -9.66 -5.93 -19.29
C ARG A 306 -9.39 -7.21 -18.50
N PHE A 307 -8.90 -7.09 -17.26
CA PHE A 307 -8.65 -8.27 -16.43
C PHE A 307 -9.96 -8.94 -15.97
N GLN A 308 -11.02 -8.16 -15.74
CA GLN A 308 -12.34 -8.69 -15.43
C GLN A 308 -12.95 -9.44 -16.62
N SER A 309 -12.78 -8.95 -17.85
CA SER A 309 -13.29 -9.65 -19.03
C SER A 309 -12.55 -10.97 -19.29
N GLU A 310 -11.26 -11.02 -18.99
CA GLU A 310 -10.45 -12.24 -19.16
C GLU A 310 -10.67 -13.27 -18.05
N PHE A 311 -10.75 -12.86 -16.78
CA PHE A 311 -10.76 -13.78 -15.64
C PHE A 311 -12.10 -13.86 -14.90
N LYS A 312 -13.05 -12.99 -15.26
CA LYS A 312 -14.44 -12.99 -14.78
C LYS A 312 -14.51 -12.98 -13.25
N ASN A 313 -15.21 -13.94 -12.64
CA ASN A 313 -15.37 -13.99 -11.18
C ASN A 313 -14.14 -14.53 -10.42
N ASN A 314 -13.09 -14.97 -11.12
CA ASN A 314 -11.89 -15.58 -10.51
C ASN A 314 -10.83 -14.56 -10.07
N ILE A 315 -11.06 -13.28 -10.35
CA ILE A 315 -10.13 -12.18 -10.01
C ILE A 315 -10.61 -11.35 -8.83
N ALA A 316 -9.68 -11.09 -7.91
CA ALA A 316 -9.82 -10.14 -6.83
C ALA A 316 -9.08 -8.85 -7.19
N ILE A 317 -9.76 -7.71 -7.05
CA ILE A 317 -9.18 -6.41 -7.35
C ILE A 317 -8.96 -5.67 -6.04
N LEU A 318 -7.70 -5.40 -5.68
CA LEU A 318 -7.35 -4.78 -4.41
C LEU A 318 -6.71 -3.41 -4.61
N HIS A 319 -7.48 -2.36 -4.29
CA HIS A 319 -7.02 -0.97 -4.35
C HIS A 319 -7.39 -0.17 -3.10
N SER A 320 -6.85 1.04 -3.00
CA SER A 320 -7.03 1.96 -1.88
C SER A 320 -8.48 2.38 -1.66
N SER A 321 -9.26 2.53 -2.74
CA SER A 321 -10.65 2.99 -2.70
C SER A 321 -11.65 1.98 -2.12
N LEU A 322 -11.26 0.71 -1.89
CA LEU A 322 -12.14 -0.26 -1.25
C LEU A 322 -12.38 0.12 0.20
N SER A 323 -13.64 0.04 0.63
CA SER A 323 -14.00 0.09 2.04
C SER A 323 -13.37 -1.08 2.80
N ASP A 324 -13.23 -0.95 4.12
CA ASP A 324 -12.72 -2.04 4.96
C ASP A 324 -13.57 -3.31 4.86
N ILE A 325 -14.87 -3.19 4.52
CA ILE A 325 -15.79 -4.32 4.33
C ILE A 325 -15.54 -5.00 2.98
N GLU A 326 -15.45 -4.25 1.89
CA GLU A 326 -15.19 -4.81 0.56
C GLU A 326 -13.80 -5.46 0.50
N ARG A 327 -12.79 -4.80 1.07
CA ARG A 327 -11.43 -5.35 1.17
C ARG A 327 -11.41 -6.65 1.98
N ALA A 328 -12.22 -6.75 3.04
CA ALA A 328 -12.34 -7.98 3.82
C ALA A 328 -12.98 -9.11 3.01
N LYS A 329 -14.05 -8.82 2.25
CA LYS A 329 -14.70 -9.81 1.36
C LYS A 329 -13.76 -10.33 0.28
N GLU A 330 -13.09 -9.44 -0.44
CA GLU A 330 -12.12 -9.83 -1.48
C GLU A 330 -10.98 -10.69 -0.91
N TRP A 331 -10.45 -10.29 0.25
CA TRP A 331 -9.41 -11.07 0.92
C TRP A 331 -9.93 -12.44 1.38
N GLU A 332 -11.15 -12.53 1.89
CA GLU A 332 -11.78 -13.81 2.27
C GLU A 332 -11.94 -14.72 1.05
N SER A 333 -12.43 -14.22 -0.08
CA SER A 333 -12.54 -14.98 -1.33
C SER A 333 -11.18 -15.48 -1.83
N ILE A 334 -10.11 -14.71 -1.64
CA ILE A 334 -8.74 -15.16 -1.94
C ILE A 334 -8.33 -16.28 -0.97
N TYR A 335 -8.57 -16.10 0.32
CA TYR A 335 -8.21 -17.06 1.36
C TYR A 335 -8.96 -18.39 1.23
N THR A 336 -10.25 -18.36 0.88
CA THR A 336 -11.04 -19.58 0.64
C THR A 336 -10.61 -20.28 -0.66
N GLY A 337 -10.01 -19.55 -1.59
CA GLY A 337 -9.58 -20.03 -2.90
C GLY A 337 -10.65 -19.87 -3.99
N GLU A 338 -11.76 -19.17 -3.69
CA GLU A 338 -12.77 -18.75 -4.66
C GLU A 338 -12.14 -17.88 -5.76
N LYS A 339 -11.23 -16.98 -5.36
CA LYS A 339 -10.46 -16.13 -6.28
C LYS A 339 -8.99 -16.49 -6.22
N LYS A 340 -8.42 -16.91 -7.35
CA LYS A 340 -7.00 -17.32 -7.46
C LYS A 340 -6.11 -16.25 -8.09
N ILE A 341 -6.70 -15.24 -8.72
CA ILE A 341 -5.97 -14.18 -9.41
C ILE A 341 -6.19 -12.89 -8.63
N VAL A 342 -5.10 -12.18 -8.34
CA VAL A 342 -5.15 -10.92 -7.62
C VAL A 342 -4.55 -9.84 -8.50
N LEU A 343 -5.32 -8.81 -8.84
CA LEU A 343 -4.82 -7.57 -9.41
C LEU A 343 -4.88 -6.49 -8.33
N GLY A 344 -3.77 -5.83 -8.05
CA GLY A 344 -3.83 -4.78 -7.04
C GLY A 344 -2.60 -3.91 -6.92
N VAL A 345 -2.68 -3.00 -5.95
CA VAL A 345 -1.58 -2.09 -5.61
C VAL A 345 -0.62 -2.74 -4.61
N ARG A 346 0.38 -2.00 -4.13
CA ARG A 346 1.40 -2.45 -3.15
C ARG A 346 0.88 -3.41 -2.07
N SER A 347 -0.25 -3.12 -1.42
CA SER A 347 -0.79 -3.93 -0.31
C SER A 347 -1.31 -5.31 -0.71
N ALA A 348 -1.63 -5.52 -1.99
CA ALA A 348 -2.08 -6.82 -2.51
C ALA A 348 -0.99 -7.91 -2.44
N ILE A 349 0.27 -7.53 -2.18
CA ILE A 349 1.35 -8.50 -1.96
C ILE A 349 1.11 -9.41 -0.76
N PHE A 350 0.22 -9.05 0.16
CA PHE A 350 -0.13 -9.87 1.33
C PHE A 350 -1.31 -10.81 1.11
N SER A 351 -1.88 -10.82 -0.09
CA SER A 351 -3.00 -11.69 -0.43
C SER A 351 -2.65 -13.17 -0.27
N PRO A 352 -3.45 -13.95 0.48
CA PRO A 352 -3.19 -15.36 0.77
C PRO A 352 -3.61 -16.28 -0.39
N VAL A 353 -3.04 -16.05 -1.57
CA VAL A 353 -3.34 -16.81 -2.79
C VAL A 353 -2.89 -18.27 -2.62
N LYS A 354 -3.83 -19.21 -2.77
CA LYS A 354 -3.52 -20.64 -2.76
C LYS A 354 -2.76 -21.06 -4.02
N ASN A 355 -1.81 -21.98 -3.86
CA ASN A 355 -0.97 -22.51 -4.94
C ASN A 355 -0.34 -21.38 -5.77
N LEU A 356 0.34 -20.44 -5.11
CA LEU A 356 0.91 -19.28 -5.78
C LEU A 356 2.02 -19.69 -6.76
N LYS A 357 1.84 -19.40 -8.06
CA LYS A 357 2.83 -19.68 -9.09
C LYS A 357 3.61 -18.44 -9.51
N TYR A 358 2.91 -17.32 -9.68
CA TYR A 358 3.51 -16.08 -10.18
C TYR A 358 3.23 -14.89 -9.27
N ILE A 359 4.26 -14.11 -8.98
CA ILE A 359 4.13 -12.74 -8.51
C ILE A 359 4.72 -11.84 -9.60
N ILE A 360 3.94 -10.89 -10.10
CA ILE A 360 4.34 -9.98 -11.18
C ILE A 360 4.28 -8.56 -10.62
N LEU A 361 5.35 -7.79 -10.78
CA LEU A 361 5.39 -6.35 -10.45
C LEU A 361 5.63 -5.58 -11.73
N ASP A 362 4.62 -4.88 -12.24
CA ASP A 362 4.81 -3.95 -13.36
C ASP A 362 5.37 -2.62 -12.88
N GLU A 363 6.10 -1.93 -13.76
CA GLU A 363 6.80 -0.68 -13.45
C GLU A 363 7.59 -0.77 -12.13
N GLU A 364 8.39 -1.83 -11.98
CA GLU A 364 9.04 -2.21 -10.70
C GLU A 364 9.91 -1.11 -10.07
N HIS A 365 10.35 -0.15 -10.89
CA HIS A 365 11.14 1.02 -10.50
C HIS A 365 10.33 2.04 -9.67
N GLU A 366 9.00 1.92 -9.64
CA GLU A 366 8.12 2.86 -8.98
C GLU A 366 8.28 2.91 -7.45
N ALA A 367 8.54 4.10 -6.93
CA ALA A 367 8.71 4.34 -5.49
C ALA A 367 7.45 4.01 -4.67
N THR A 368 6.27 3.97 -5.29
CA THR A 368 5.00 3.66 -4.62
C THR A 368 4.96 2.24 -4.04
N TYR A 369 5.83 1.33 -4.50
CA TYR A 369 5.99 0.01 -3.90
C TYR A 369 6.64 0.00 -2.50
N LYS A 370 7.17 1.13 -2.03
CA LYS A 370 7.65 1.32 -0.65
C LYS A 370 6.61 2.08 0.19
N GLN A 371 6.23 1.50 1.32
CA GLN A 371 5.32 2.10 2.30
C GLN A 371 6.04 3.18 3.12
N ASP A 372 5.42 4.35 3.27
CA ASP A 372 5.95 5.45 4.10
C ASP A 372 5.61 5.31 5.59
N SER A 373 4.53 4.59 5.94
CA SER A 373 4.14 4.33 7.33
C SER A 373 4.63 2.97 7.81
N SER A 374 4.74 2.77 9.13
CA SER A 374 5.07 1.45 9.72
C SER A 374 4.16 0.37 9.13
N PRO A 375 4.68 -0.79 8.68
CA PRO A 375 6.03 -1.32 8.88
C PRO A 375 7.08 -0.89 7.83
N ARG A 376 6.80 0.13 7.01
CA ARG A 376 7.69 0.68 5.98
C ARG A 376 8.26 -0.37 5.03
N TYR A 377 7.46 -1.35 4.66
CA TYR A 377 7.91 -2.44 3.78
C TYR A 377 8.05 -1.99 2.33
N ASN A 378 8.91 -2.66 1.58
CA ASN A 378 8.94 -2.61 0.12
C ASN A 378 8.31 -3.89 -0.44
N ALA A 379 7.25 -3.76 -1.24
CA ALA A 379 6.55 -4.89 -1.85
C ALA A 379 7.48 -5.77 -2.71
N LYS A 380 8.49 -5.20 -3.37
CA LYS A 380 9.49 -5.96 -4.14
C LYS A 380 10.24 -6.95 -3.26
N TYR A 381 10.68 -6.52 -2.07
CA TYR A 381 11.39 -7.42 -1.14
C TYR A 381 10.46 -8.44 -0.48
N VAL A 382 9.21 -8.05 -0.19
CA VAL A 382 8.19 -8.99 0.27
C VAL A 382 7.92 -10.05 -0.81
N ALA A 383 7.82 -9.68 -2.08
CA ALA A 383 7.62 -10.60 -3.20
C ALA A 383 8.78 -11.59 -3.35
N ILE A 384 10.03 -11.12 -3.26
CA ILE A 384 11.21 -12.00 -3.27
C ILE A 384 11.13 -13.01 -2.12
N LYS A 385 10.77 -12.57 -0.91
CA LYS A 385 10.65 -13.44 0.26
C LYS A 385 9.53 -14.47 0.08
N ARG A 386 8.37 -14.06 -0.43
CA ARG A 386 7.26 -14.97 -0.75
C ARG A 386 7.67 -16.02 -1.80
N CYS A 387 8.36 -15.64 -2.86
CA CYS A 387 8.83 -16.59 -3.88
C CYS A 387 9.87 -17.60 -3.33
N LEU A 388 10.64 -17.21 -2.31
CA LEU A 388 11.52 -18.16 -1.61
C LEU A 388 10.73 -19.18 -0.80
N ASP A 389 9.71 -18.73 -0.07
CA ASP A 389 8.99 -19.55 0.90
C ASP A 389 7.86 -20.40 0.25
N GLU A 390 7.26 -19.91 -0.84
CA GLU A 390 6.10 -20.51 -1.53
C GLU A 390 6.45 -21.15 -2.89
N ASP A 391 7.73 -21.21 -3.25
CA ASP A 391 8.22 -21.75 -4.54
C ASP A 391 7.62 -21.08 -5.80
N ALA A 392 7.19 -19.83 -5.67
CA ALA A 392 6.68 -19.02 -6.78
C ALA A 392 7.81 -18.38 -7.61
N LYS A 393 7.46 -17.96 -8.83
CA LYS A 393 8.33 -17.16 -9.72
C LYS A 393 7.95 -15.68 -9.66
N LEU A 394 8.95 -14.81 -9.56
CA LEU A 394 8.84 -13.36 -9.56
C LEU A 394 9.21 -12.80 -10.93
N ILE A 395 8.29 -12.04 -11.54
CA ILE A 395 8.56 -11.29 -12.76
C ILE A 395 8.52 -9.79 -12.45
N LEU A 396 9.66 -9.12 -12.63
CA LEU A 396 9.78 -7.67 -12.51
C LEU A 396 9.73 -7.05 -13.90
N GLY A 397 8.73 -6.21 -14.15
CA GLY A 397 8.52 -5.52 -15.42
C GLY A 397 8.98 -4.08 -15.39
N SER A 398 9.77 -3.65 -16.37
CA SER A 398 10.08 -2.22 -16.54
C SER A 398 10.60 -1.91 -17.94
N ALA A 399 10.35 -0.69 -18.42
CA ALA A 399 11.14 -0.13 -19.54
C ALA A 399 12.48 0.44 -19.05
N THR A 400 12.46 1.04 -17.86
CA THR A 400 13.57 1.71 -17.20
C THR A 400 13.79 1.09 -15.83
N PRO A 401 14.32 -0.15 -15.75
CA PRO A 401 14.46 -0.87 -14.49
C PRO A 401 15.27 -0.08 -13.46
N SER A 402 15.07 -0.38 -12.18
CA SER A 402 15.87 0.24 -11.13
C SER A 402 17.32 -0.21 -11.26
N ILE A 403 18.27 0.67 -10.90
CA ILE A 403 19.70 0.36 -10.99
C ILE A 403 20.03 -0.91 -10.19
N GLU A 404 19.40 -1.10 -9.03
CA GLU A 404 19.55 -2.31 -8.24
C GLU A 404 19.01 -3.56 -8.96
N SER A 405 17.80 -3.50 -9.55
CA SER A 405 17.22 -4.63 -10.27
C SER A 405 18.04 -5.02 -11.50
N TYR A 406 18.51 -4.04 -12.27
CA TYR A 406 19.35 -4.30 -13.44
C TYR A 406 20.73 -4.85 -13.06
N TYR A 407 21.31 -4.37 -11.96
CA TYR A 407 22.54 -4.96 -11.39
C TYR A 407 22.35 -6.43 -11.00
N TYR A 408 21.25 -6.78 -10.33
CA TYR A 408 20.96 -8.17 -10.00
C TYR A 408 20.74 -9.04 -11.25
N ALA A 409 20.20 -8.47 -12.33
CA ALA A 409 20.09 -9.17 -13.60
C ALA A 409 21.45 -9.38 -14.28
N LYS A 410 22.30 -8.34 -14.36
CA LYS A 410 23.66 -8.41 -14.93
C LYS A 410 24.60 -9.34 -14.15
N THR A 411 24.41 -9.45 -12.83
CA THR A 411 25.16 -10.39 -11.97
C THR A 411 24.57 -11.80 -11.94
N GLY A 412 23.49 -12.07 -12.67
CA GLY A 412 22.89 -13.39 -12.83
C GLY A 412 21.93 -13.82 -11.71
N ILE A 413 21.72 -12.98 -10.69
CA ILE A 413 20.74 -13.20 -9.61
C ILE A 413 19.32 -13.20 -10.18
N TYR A 414 19.03 -12.28 -11.10
CA TYR A 414 17.81 -12.30 -11.92
C TYR A 414 18.15 -12.78 -13.33
N GLU A 415 17.21 -13.46 -13.98
CA GLU A 415 17.28 -13.71 -15.41
C GLU A 415 16.80 -12.48 -16.18
N LEU A 416 17.67 -11.89 -17.00
CA LEU A 416 17.32 -10.73 -17.84
C LEU A 416 16.64 -11.21 -19.12
N LEU A 417 15.41 -10.74 -19.35
CA LEU A 417 14.63 -10.99 -20.56
C LEU A 417 14.38 -9.63 -21.23
N SER A 418 14.77 -9.48 -22.48
CA SER A 418 14.75 -8.18 -23.18
C SER A 418 13.77 -8.16 -24.35
N LEU A 419 12.98 -7.09 -24.43
CA LEU A 419 12.05 -6.77 -25.52
C LEU A 419 12.40 -5.39 -26.08
N GLU A 420 13.23 -5.39 -27.12
CA GLU A 420 13.80 -4.16 -27.68
C GLU A 420 12.83 -3.45 -28.65
N ASP A 421 11.91 -4.21 -29.28
CA ASP A 421 10.95 -3.68 -30.24
C ASP A 421 9.63 -3.23 -29.57
N ARG A 422 9.07 -2.09 -30.01
CA ARG A 422 7.68 -1.72 -29.68
C ARG A 422 6.71 -2.67 -30.39
N TYR A 423 5.55 -2.91 -29.79
CA TYR A 423 4.46 -3.63 -30.43
C TYR A 423 3.82 -2.70 -31.48
N GLY A 424 3.85 -3.11 -32.76
CA GLY A 424 3.30 -2.33 -33.89
C GLY A 424 4.30 -1.38 -34.57
N ASN A 425 3.81 -0.51 -35.46
CA ASN A 425 4.60 0.41 -36.32
C ASN A 425 4.93 1.79 -35.68
N ALA A 426 4.85 1.94 -34.35
CA ALA A 426 4.97 3.25 -33.70
C ALA A 426 6.42 3.78 -33.69
N GLN A 427 6.64 4.96 -34.30
CA GLN A 427 7.95 5.63 -34.34
C GLN A 427 8.32 6.31 -33.00
N MET A 428 9.61 6.47 -32.74
CA MET A 428 10.10 7.25 -31.61
C MET A 428 9.74 8.73 -31.77
N PRO A 429 9.38 9.44 -30.67
CA PRO A 429 9.14 10.87 -30.74
C PRO A 429 10.44 11.63 -31.07
N ASP A 430 10.29 12.82 -31.64
CA ASP A 430 11.42 13.74 -31.82
C ASP A 430 11.70 14.46 -30.49
N ILE A 431 12.86 14.20 -29.88
CA ILE A 431 13.26 14.77 -28.59
C ILE A 431 14.23 15.93 -28.82
N GLN A 432 13.80 17.14 -28.48
CA GLN A 432 14.60 18.36 -28.52
C GLN A 432 14.95 18.80 -27.09
N VAL A 433 16.26 18.90 -26.80
CA VAL A 433 16.77 19.48 -25.56
C VAL A 433 17.09 20.95 -25.80
N VAL A 434 16.59 21.84 -24.95
CA VAL A 434 16.78 23.29 -25.06
C VAL A 434 17.56 23.80 -23.85
N ASP A 435 18.64 24.54 -24.14
CA ASP A 435 19.47 25.18 -23.14
C ASP A 435 18.84 26.49 -22.63
N MET A 436 18.30 26.45 -21.41
CA MET A 436 17.65 27.60 -20.77
C MET A 436 18.61 28.72 -20.38
N LYS A 437 19.93 28.50 -20.43
CA LYS A 437 20.93 29.57 -20.23
C LYS A 437 20.90 30.61 -21.36
N GLN A 438 20.45 30.20 -22.55
CA GLN A 438 20.37 31.05 -23.74
C GLN A 438 19.02 31.76 -23.88
N GLU A 439 18.09 31.53 -22.96
CA GLU A 439 16.72 32.02 -23.01
C GLU A 439 16.49 33.22 -22.07
N ASP A 440 15.71 34.18 -22.55
CA ASP A 440 15.35 35.39 -21.80
C ASP A 440 14.32 35.08 -20.70
N ASP A 441 13.29 34.31 -21.07
CA ASP A 441 12.22 33.87 -20.18
C ASP A 441 12.71 32.75 -19.23
N LEU A 442 12.30 32.82 -17.97
CA LEU A 442 12.71 31.90 -16.90
C LEU A 442 11.87 30.61 -16.83
N PHE A 443 10.83 30.49 -17.64
CA PHE A 443 9.83 29.41 -17.60
C PHE A 443 9.73 28.69 -18.94
N PHE A 444 9.73 29.42 -20.06
CA PHE A 444 9.49 28.84 -21.37
C PHE A 444 10.53 29.30 -22.38
N SER A 445 11.25 28.36 -22.98
CA SER A 445 12.05 28.60 -24.17
C SER A 445 11.19 29.01 -25.37
N LYS A 446 11.77 29.81 -26.27
CA LYS A 446 11.13 30.20 -27.54
C LYS A 446 10.67 28.98 -28.34
N ALA A 447 11.50 27.95 -28.41
CA ALA A 447 11.18 26.69 -29.08
C ALA A 447 9.93 25.99 -28.50
N LEU A 448 9.73 26.02 -27.18
CA LEU A 448 8.54 25.43 -26.56
C LEU A 448 7.29 26.22 -26.92
N LEU A 449 7.34 27.55 -26.83
CA LEU A 449 6.20 28.41 -27.15
C LEU A 449 5.78 28.26 -28.62
N GLU A 450 6.75 28.19 -29.54
CA GLU A 450 6.48 27.95 -30.97
C GLU A 450 5.80 26.61 -31.21
N GLU A 451 6.28 25.53 -30.59
CA GLU A 451 5.65 24.22 -30.77
C GLU A 451 4.28 24.12 -30.10
N ILE A 452 4.07 24.79 -28.96
CA ILE A 452 2.74 24.90 -28.35
C ILE A 452 1.78 25.57 -29.35
N LYS A 453 2.19 26.70 -29.93
CA LYS A 453 1.39 27.41 -30.94
C LYS A 453 1.05 26.50 -32.12
N ASN A 454 2.04 25.81 -32.70
CA ASN A 454 1.86 24.92 -33.84
C ASN A 454 0.92 23.74 -33.52
N THR A 455 1.03 23.18 -32.32
CA THR A 455 0.18 22.08 -31.84
C THR A 455 -1.27 22.53 -31.67
N LEU A 456 -1.47 23.69 -31.04
CA LEU A 456 -2.80 24.27 -30.85
C LEU A 456 -3.47 24.64 -32.19
N LEU A 457 -2.72 25.17 -33.16
CA LEU A 457 -3.22 25.47 -34.51
C LEU A 457 -3.71 24.21 -35.26
N LYS A 458 -3.17 23.03 -34.93
CA LYS A 458 -3.59 21.74 -35.49
C LYS A 458 -4.79 21.13 -34.75
N ASN A 459 -5.38 21.82 -33.75
CA ASN A 459 -6.40 21.28 -32.84
C ASN A 459 -5.94 19.99 -32.12
N GLU A 460 -4.64 19.95 -31.81
CA GLU A 460 -4.00 18.90 -31.02
C GLU A 460 -3.73 19.41 -29.60
N GLN A 461 -3.41 18.50 -28.67
CA GLN A 461 -3.30 18.80 -27.25
C GLN A 461 -1.85 18.77 -26.77
N VAL A 462 -1.56 19.57 -25.75
CA VAL A 462 -0.23 19.71 -25.15
C VAL A 462 -0.25 19.22 -23.71
N ILE A 463 0.81 18.50 -23.31
CA ILE A 463 1.09 18.24 -21.89
C ILE A 463 2.34 19.01 -21.46
N LEU A 464 2.24 19.74 -20.35
CA LEU A 464 3.36 20.39 -19.69
C LEU A 464 3.63 19.74 -18.34
N LEU A 465 4.79 19.12 -18.23
CA LEU A 465 5.22 18.44 -17.03
C LEU A 465 6.11 19.36 -16.20
N LEU A 466 5.71 19.56 -14.94
CA LEU A 466 6.52 20.19 -13.91
C LEU A 466 6.76 19.21 -12.77
N ASN A 467 8.01 18.96 -12.41
CA ASN A 467 8.26 18.21 -11.20
C ASN A 467 8.17 19.11 -9.95
N ARG A 468 7.09 18.97 -9.17
CA ARG A 468 6.95 19.60 -7.85
C ARG A 468 6.94 18.52 -6.76
N LYS A 469 8.12 18.12 -6.28
CA LYS A 469 8.26 17.44 -4.97
C LYS A 469 9.54 17.90 -4.28
N GLY A 470 9.37 18.74 -3.25
CA GLY A 470 10.43 19.09 -2.30
C GLY A 470 10.38 20.56 -1.89
N TYR A 471 10.29 20.81 -0.59
CA TYR A 471 10.49 22.12 0.05
C TYR A 471 11.96 22.57 0.04
N SER A 472 12.85 21.75 -0.53
CA SER A 472 14.29 22.01 -0.56
C SER A 472 14.61 23.04 -1.64
N THR A 473 14.73 24.29 -1.23
CA THR A 473 15.24 25.35 -2.09
C THR A 473 16.70 25.07 -2.40
N TYR A 474 17.06 24.94 -3.68
CA TYR A 474 18.44 25.02 -4.14
C TYR A 474 18.65 26.33 -4.91
N ILE A 475 19.91 26.72 -5.06
CA ILE A 475 20.30 27.90 -5.83
C ILE A 475 21.04 27.41 -7.06
N GLN A 476 20.61 27.89 -8.23
CA GLN A 476 21.18 27.55 -9.52
C GLN A 476 21.69 28.81 -10.21
N CYS A 477 22.89 28.76 -10.78
CA CYS A 477 23.41 29.87 -11.58
C CYS A 477 22.73 29.90 -12.96
N LYS A 478 22.14 31.04 -13.34
CA LYS A 478 21.53 31.21 -14.67
C LYS A 478 22.57 31.15 -15.79
N ASP A 479 23.79 31.63 -15.55
CA ASP A 479 24.79 31.77 -16.62
C ASP A 479 25.55 30.46 -16.89
N CYS A 480 25.86 29.67 -15.84
CA CYS A 480 26.63 28.43 -16.00
C CYS A 480 25.88 27.15 -15.61
N GLY A 481 24.65 27.24 -15.08
CA GLY A 481 23.83 26.11 -14.65
C GLY A 481 24.25 25.46 -13.32
N TYR A 482 25.38 25.86 -12.73
CA TYR A 482 25.95 25.19 -11.56
C TYR A 482 25.07 25.30 -10.31
N VAL A 483 24.96 24.17 -9.60
CA VAL A 483 24.35 24.00 -8.27
C VAL A 483 25.41 23.44 -7.32
N GLU A 484 25.49 24.03 -6.13
CA GLU A 484 26.48 23.67 -5.11
C GLU A 484 26.41 22.17 -4.75
N GLU A 485 27.56 21.50 -4.73
CA GLU A 485 27.70 20.07 -4.52
C GLU A 485 28.58 19.76 -3.31
N CYS A 486 28.19 18.76 -2.52
CA CYS A 486 28.97 18.33 -1.37
C CYS A 486 30.12 17.43 -1.81
N ASP A 487 31.35 17.91 -1.68
CA ASP A 487 32.59 17.16 -1.90
C ASP A 487 32.70 15.81 -1.15
N ASN A 488 32.07 15.68 0.02
CA ASN A 488 32.11 14.45 0.81
C ASN A 488 31.08 13.39 0.37
N CYS A 489 30.03 13.79 -0.34
CA CYS A 489 28.91 12.90 -0.69
C CYS A 489 28.57 12.87 -2.19
N SER A 490 29.13 13.79 -2.98
CA SER A 490 28.82 14.02 -4.40
C SER A 490 27.31 14.13 -4.67
N ILE A 491 26.64 14.88 -3.79
CA ILE A 491 25.22 15.22 -3.92
C ILE A 491 25.04 16.72 -3.83
N LYS A 492 23.98 17.24 -4.46
CA LYS A 492 23.65 18.66 -4.40
C LYS A 492 23.28 19.10 -2.98
N MET A 493 23.62 20.33 -2.64
CA MET A 493 23.35 20.92 -1.32
C MET A 493 22.03 21.69 -1.32
N SER A 494 21.30 21.64 -0.20
CA SER A 494 20.10 22.48 0.00
C SER A 494 20.48 23.85 0.55
N TYR A 495 19.82 24.89 0.06
CA TYR A 495 19.96 26.26 0.57
C TYR A 495 18.93 26.55 1.65
N TYR A 496 19.38 27.06 2.79
CA TYR A 496 18.55 27.42 3.93
C TYR A 496 18.51 28.93 4.10
N LYS A 497 17.43 29.57 3.63
CA LYS A 497 17.26 31.03 3.66
C LYS A 497 17.37 31.64 5.06
N SER A 498 16.88 30.95 6.10
CA SER A 498 16.91 31.44 7.49
C SER A 498 18.32 31.58 8.07
N THR A 499 19.27 30.77 7.62
CA THR A 499 20.66 30.76 8.12
C THR A 499 21.66 31.22 7.07
N ASN A 500 21.19 31.52 5.87
CA ASN A 500 21.98 31.93 4.71
C ASN A 500 23.15 30.96 4.40
N LYS A 501 22.88 29.65 4.44
CA LYS A 501 23.88 28.58 4.26
C LYS A 501 23.40 27.49 3.30
N TYR A 502 24.35 26.91 2.59
CA TYR A 502 24.21 25.60 1.97
C TYR A 502 24.43 24.52 3.02
N LYS A 503 23.62 23.45 2.97
CA LYS A 503 23.78 22.29 3.83
C LYS A 503 23.55 20.99 3.07
N CYS A 504 24.43 20.03 3.27
CA CYS A 504 24.30 18.67 2.77
C CYS A 504 23.33 17.87 3.65
N ASN A 505 22.33 17.22 3.05
CA ASN A 505 21.31 16.47 3.78
C ASN A 505 21.75 15.06 4.19
N TYR A 506 22.96 14.64 3.79
CA TYR A 506 23.48 13.30 4.08
C TYR A 506 24.58 13.33 5.14
N CYS A 507 25.57 14.20 5.00
CA CYS A 507 26.67 14.31 5.98
C CYS A 507 26.53 15.52 6.91
N GLY A 508 25.61 16.46 6.63
CA GLY A 508 25.42 17.65 7.44
C GLY A 508 26.43 18.78 7.22
N LYS A 509 27.40 18.64 6.29
CA LYS A 509 28.37 19.69 5.94
C LYS A 509 27.67 20.99 5.56
N GLN A 510 28.20 22.13 6.02
CA GLN A 510 27.65 23.47 5.79
C GLN A 510 28.67 24.39 5.12
N ILE A 511 28.19 25.22 4.21
CA ILE A 511 28.99 26.26 3.52
C ILE A 511 28.16 27.55 3.51
N TYR A 512 28.80 28.70 3.72
CA TYR A 512 28.12 30.00 3.68
C TYR A 512 27.70 30.37 2.25
N TYR A 513 26.50 30.93 2.09
CA TYR A 513 26.08 31.48 0.82
C TYR A 513 26.63 32.90 0.63
N THR A 514 27.42 33.10 -0.42
CA THR A 514 28.13 34.37 -0.70
C THR A 514 27.39 35.27 -1.70
N GLY A 515 26.24 34.85 -2.23
CA GLY A 515 25.54 35.58 -3.29
C GLY A 515 26.21 35.51 -4.66
N LYS A 516 27.26 34.71 -4.82
CA LYS A 516 27.99 34.49 -6.07
C LYS A 516 28.12 33.00 -6.37
N CYS A 517 28.09 32.64 -7.65
CA CYS A 517 28.38 31.27 -8.08
C CYS A 517 29.84 30.92 -7.74
N THR A 518 30.05 29.79 -7.06
CA THR A 518 31.39 29.28 -6.71
C THR A 518 32.19 28.81 -7.92
N LYS A 519 31.51 28.48 -9.04
CA LYS A 519 32.14 28.01 -10.28
C LYS A 519 32.54 29.13 -11.25
N CYS A 520 31.65 30.10 -11.48
CA CYS A 520 31.88 31.17 -12.48
C CYS A 520 31.89 32.60 -11.93
N GLY A 521 31.60 32.80 -10.63
CA GLY A 521 31.57 34.12 -10.00
C GLY A 521 30.32 34.97 -10.27
N SER A 522 29.40 34.51 -11.11
CA SER A 522 28.16 35.22 -11.45
C SER A 522 27.25 35.49 -10.25
N THR A 523 26.58 36.64 -10.26
CA THR A 523 25.51 37.03 -9.31
C THR A 523 24.11 36.69 -9.81
N ASN A 524 23.98 36.19 -11.05
CA ASN A 524 22.72 35.84 -11.68
C ASN A 524 22.24 34.47 -11.17
N LEU A 525 21.66 34.46 -9.98
CA LEU A 525 21.31 33.25 -9.23
C LEU A 525 19.79 33.08 -9.12
N ILE A 526 19.30 31.92 -9.55
CA ILE A 526 17.90 31.54 -9.53
C ILE A 526 17.63 30.72 -8.26
N HIS A 527 16.67 31.19 -7.46
CA HIS A 527 16.12 30.40 -6.36
C HIS A 527 15.06 29.44 -6.92
N SER A 528 15.31 28.14 -6.84
CA SER A 528 14.35 27.12 -7.28
C SER A 528 13.21 26.95 -6.28
N GLY A 529 12.00 26.67 -6.77
CA GLY A 529 10.78 26.51 -5.95
C GLY A 529 9.47 27.03 -6.56
N LYS A 530 9.38 27.23 -7.88
CA LYS A 530 8.18 27.79 -8.53
C LYS A 530 7.07 26.73 -8.67
N GLY A 531 5.84 27.06 -8.28
CA GLY A 531 4.68 26.15 -8.30
C GLY A 531 3.97 26.07 -9.66
N ILE A 532 3.05 25.11 -9.79
CA ILE A 532 2.22 24.87 -10.99
C ILE A 532 1.33 26.08 -11.28
N GLU A 533 0.87 26.76 -10.22
CA GLU A 533 0.02 27.93 -10.26
C GLU A 533 0.70 29.08 -11.02
N ARG A 534 1.98 29.30 -10.74
CA ARG A 534 2.77 30.34 -11.41
C ARG A 534 3.01 30.04 -12.89
N ILE A 535 3.14 28.76 -13.26
CA ILE A 535 3.32 28.37 -14.68
C ILE A 535 2.04 28.66 -15.46
N GLU A 536 0.88 28.36 -14.90
CA GLU A 536 -0.40 28.68 -15.54
C GLU A 536 -0.54 30.21 -15.76
N GLU A 537 -0.26 31.01 -14.73
CA GLU A 537 -0.31 32.47 -14.82
C GLU A 537 0.61 33.02 -15.90
N GLU A 538 1.84 32.50 -16.01
CA GLU A 538 2.78 32.90 -17.06
C GLU A 538 2.34 32.39 -18.45
N LEU A 539 1.81 31.17 -18.55
CA LEU A 539 1.38 30.59 -19.83
C LEU A 539 0.16 31.32 -20.42
N LYS A 540 -0.77 31.79 -19.57
CA LYS A 540 -1.94 32.58 -19.98
C LYS A 540 -1.58 33.91 -20.63
N LYS A 541 -0.37 34.43 -20.40
CA LYS A 541 0.12 35.63 -21.10
C LYS A 541 0.39 35.39 -22.58
N TYR A 542 0.68 34.14 -22.95
CA TYR A 542 1.01 33.73 -24.31
C TYR A 542 -0.17 33.10 -25.07
N PHE A 543 -1.03 32.35 -24.36
CA PHE A 543 -2.14 31.62 -24.98
C PHE A 543 -3.44 31.77 -24.18
N ASP A 544 -4.51 32.18 -24.86
CA ASP A 544 -5.86 32.21 -24.32
C ASP A 544 -6.62 30.94 -24.71
N VAL A 545 -6.29 29.83 -24.04
CA VAL A 545 -6.86 28.50 -24.29
C VAL A 545 -7.28 27.83 -22.97
N PRO A 546 -8.23 26.88 -22.99
CA PRO A 546 -8.61 26.16 -21.79
C PRO A 546 -7.45 25.30 -21.28
N ILE A 547 -6.95 25.63 -20.10
CA ILE A 547 -5.86 24.93 -19.40
C ILE A 547 -6.44 24.17 -18.21
N ILE A 548 -6.00 22.92 -18.01
CA ILE A 548 -6.32 22.13 -16.82
C ILE A 548 -5.06 21.80 -16.02
N LYS A 549 -5.16 21.82 -14.69
CA LYS A 549 -4.07 21.50 -13.76
C LYS A 549 -4.31 20.17 -13.06
N VAL A 550 -3.27 19.35 -12.95
CA VAL A 550 -3.31 18.08 -12.22
C VAL A 550 -2.15 18.02 -11.24
N ASP A 551 -2.45 18.18 -9.95
CA ASP A 551 -1.49 17.95 -8.86
C ASP A 551 -1.79 16.61 -8.17
N SER A 552 -0.75 16.02 -7.61
CA SER A 552 -0.75 14.81 -6.82
C SER A 552 -1.58 14.84 -5.55
N GLU A 553 -1.85 16.02 -4.99
CA GLU A 553 -2.76 16.17 -3.84
C GLU A 553 -4.23 16.24 -4.28
N LEU A 554 -4.54 17.00 -5.33
CA LEU A 554 -5.89 17.10 -5.91
C LEU A 554 -6.36 15.77 -6.53
N SER A 555 -5.42 14.99 -7.07
CA SER A 555 -5.67 13.69 -7.71
C SER A 555 -5.94 12.54 -6.74
N ARG A 556 -5.90 12.77 -5.41
CA ARG A 556 -6.27 11.73 -4.42
C ARG A 556 -7.76 11.38 -4.48
N ASN A 557 -8.58 12.28 -5.02
CA ASN A 557 -9.99 12.00 -5.28
C ASN A 557 -10.13 11.37 -6.68
N LYS A 558 -10.46 10.07 -6.72
CA LYS A 558 -10.59 9.28 -7.96
C LYS A 558 -11.66 9.85 -8.88
N ASP A 559 -12.78 10.32 -8.35
CA ASP A 559 -13.87 10.90 -9.15
C ASP A 559 -13.45 12.22 -9.79
N TYR A 560 -12.59 12.98 -9.12
CA TYR A 560 -11.99 14.18 -9.69
C TYR A 560 -11.03 13.81 -10.83
N PHE A 561 -10.09 12.88 -10.60
CA PHE A 561 -9.12 12.48 -11.62
C PHE A 561 -9.76 11.82 -12.85
N SER A 562 -10.75 10.94 -12.65
CA SER A 562 -11.52 10.32 -13.74
C SER A 562 -12.28 11.35 -14.58
N ARG A 563 -12.82 12.40 -13.94
CA ARG A 563 -13.44 13.53 -14.65
C ARG A 563 -12.42 14.31 -15.46
N ILE A 564 -11.28 14.68 -14.87
CA ILE A 564 -10.19 15.36 -15.59
C ILE A 564 -9.74 14.55 -16.80
N TYR A 565 -9.52 13.25 -16.63
CA TYR A 565 -9.11 12.36 -17.70
C TYR A 565 -10.12 12.37 -18.85
N LYS A 566 -11.41 12.23 -18.52
CA LYS A 566 -12.48 12.27 -19.51
C LYS A 566 -12.56 13.63 -20.19
N ASP A 567 -12.56 14.72 -19.44
CA ASP A 567 -12.67 16.08 -19.97
C ASP A 567 -11.49 16.45 -20.89
N PHE A 568 -10.27 16.02 -20.53
CA PHE A 568 -9.10 16.20 -21.38
C PHE A 568 -9.18 15.29 -22.62
N SER A 569 -9.57 14.03 -22.48
CA SER A 569 -9.76 13.11 -23.62
C SER A 569 -10.85 13.59 -24.59
N ASP A 570 -11.91 14.21 -24.08
CA ASP A 570 -13.04 14.79 -24.82
C ASP A 570 -12.69 16.17 -25.42
N LYS A 571 -11.42 16.59 -25.37
CA LYS A 571 -10.91 17.88 -25.88
C LYS A 571 -11.55 19.14 -25.28
N LYS A 572 -12.08 19.08 -24.05
CA LYS A 572 -12.56 20.29 -23.35
C LYS A 572 -11.41 21.23 -22.96
N TYR A 573 -10.19 20.71 -22.88
CA TYR A 573 -8.99 21.42 -22.52
C TYR A 573 -7.90 21.17 -23.56
N SER A 574 -7.16 22.21 -23.93
CA SER A 574 -6.11 22.14 -24.96
C SER A 574 -4.72 21.87 -24.35
N ILE A 575 -4.50 22.34 -23.11
CA ILE A 575 -3.23 22.17 -22.40
C ILE A 575 -3.51 21.57 -21.02
N LEU A 576 -2.73 20.56 -20.67
CA LEU A 576 -2.73 19.97 -19.34
C LEU A 576 -1.37 20.18 -18.68
N ILE A 577 -1.38 20.84 -17.53
CA ILE A 577 -0.18 21.10 -16.71
C ILE A 577 -0.21 20.20 -15.48
N GLY A 578 0.90 19.55 -15.15
CA GLY A 578 1.03 18.99 -13.81
C GLY A 578 2.27 18.17 -13.55
N THR A 579 2.18 17.34 -12.50
CA THR A 579 3.32 16.60 -11.97
C THR A 579 3.45 15.19 -12.53
N GLN A 580 4.39 14.41 -11.98
CA GLN A 580 4.72 13.03 -12.37
C GLN A 580 3.53 12.09 -12.55
N ILE A 581 2.35 12.39 -11.97
CA ILE A 581 1.14 11.58 -12.17
C ILE A 581 0.69 11.55 -13.64
N ILE A 582 0.83 12.65 -14.38
CA ILE A 582 0.35 12.73 -15.77
C ILE A 582 1.21 11.88 -16.70
N ALA A 583 2.50 11.77 -16.39
CA ALA A 583 3.44 10.95 -17.15
C ALA A 583 3.16 9.43 -17.00
N LYS A 584 2.37 9.03 -15.99
CA LYS A 584 2.21 7.64 -15.57
C LYS A 584 0.83 7.10 -15.89
N GLY A 585 0.76 5.96 -16.56
CA GLY A 585 -0.48 5.17 -16.72
C GLY A 585 -1.56 5.75 -17.64
N LEU A 586 -1.47 7.01 -18.07
CA LEU A 586 -2.46 7.66 -18.93
C LEU A 586 -2.11 7.59 -20.42
N HIS A 587 -3.13 7.52 -21.27
CA HIS A 587 -3.01 7.49 -22.73
C HIS A 587 -3.93 8.52 -23.36
N PHE A 588 -3.37 9.53 -24.01
CA PHE A 588 -4.13 10.58 -24.69
C PHE A 588 -3.82 10.58 -26.18
N PRO A 589 -4.70 10.02 -27.04
CA PRO A 589 -4.42 9.87 -28.48
C PRO A 589 -4.13 11.18 -29.22
N ASN A 590 -4.68 12.30 -28.74
CA ASN A 590 -4.55 13.62 -29.36
C ASN A 590 -3.37 14.45 -28.83
N VAL A 591 -2.54 13.89 -27.94
CA VAL A 591 -1.36 14.57 -27.43
C VAL A 591 -0.18 14.33 -28.36
N THR A 592 0.25 15.40 -29.03
CA THR A 592 1.38 15.37 -29.99
C THR A 592 2.58 16.18 -29.50
N LEU A 593 2.44 17.01 -28.46
CA LEU A 593 3.54 17.73 -27.82
C LEU A 593 3.58 17.48 -26.32
N VAL A 594 4.77 17.17 -25.82
CA VAL A 594 5.06 17.16 -24.38
C VAL A 594 6.23 18.08 -24.05
N GLY A 595 6.01 19.06 -23.18
CA GLY A 595 7.05 19.94 -22.66
C GLY A 595 7.44 19.56 -21.24
N VAL A 596 8.72 19.25 -21.00
CA VAL A 596 9.27 19.08 -19.65
C VAL A 596 9.87 20.40 -19.20
N ILE A 597 9.17 21.07 -18.29
CA ILE A 597 9.57 22.37 -17.74
C ILE A 597 10.56 22.12 -16.61
N ASN A 598 11.77 22.66 -16.75
CA ASN A 598 12.84 22.60 -15.76
C ASN A 598 13.13 21.18 -15.25
N SER A 599 13.75 20.38 -16.11
CA SER A 599 14.20 19.02 -15.78
C SER A 599 15.28 18.97 -14.68
N ASP A 600 15.92 20.11 -14.38
CA ASP A 600 16.98 20.22 -13.39
C ASP A 600 16.48 20.03 -11.95
N ILE A 601 15.18 20.18 -11.69
CA ILE A 601 14.61 20.07 -10.34
C ILE A 601 14.87 18.69 -9.72
N ILE A 602 14.68 17.61 -10.49
CA ILE A 602 14.94 16.25 -9.99
C ILE A 602 16.42 15.99 -9.94
N LEU A 603 17.13 16.36 -11.01
CA LEU A 603 18.56 16.13 -11.16
C LEU A 603 19.35 16.75 -9.99
N ASN A 604 18.94 17.94 -9.56
CA ASN A 604 19.57 18.67 -8.48
C ASN A 604 18.96 18.41 -7.10
N PHE A 605 18.04 17.45 -6.99
CA PHE A 605 17.52 17.04 -5.70
C PHE A 605 18.65 16.35 -4.90
N PRO A 606 18.80 16.64 -3.59
CA PRO A 606 19.86 16.08 -2.74
C PRO A 606 19.56 14.61 -2.42
N ASP A 607 19.68 13.73 -3.41
CA ASP A 607 19.49 12.29 -3.34
C ASP A 607 20.41 11.63 -4.39
N PHE A 608 21.12 10.56 -4.02
CA PHE A 608 21.99 9.88 -4.98
C PHE A 608 21.18 9.20 -6.11
N ARG A 609 19.87 8.97 -5.91
CA ARG A 609 18.97 8.43 -6.94
C ARG A 609 18.39 9.49 -7.89
N SER A 610 18.81 10.75 -7.77
CA SER A 610 18.29 11.85 -8.59
C SER A 610 18.52 11.63 -10.09
N GLY A 611 19.70 11.14 -10.49
CA GLY A 611 19.98 10.80 -11.90
C GLY A 611 19.03 9.72 -12.44
N GLU A 612 18.88 8.62 -11.71
CA GLU A 612 17.94 7.53 -12.02
C GLU A 612 16.49 8.03 -12.15
N LYS A 613 16.02 8.83 -11.19
CA LYS A 613 14.65 9.37 -11.20
C LYS A 613 14.43 10.32 -12.39
N THR A 614 15.43 11.14 -12.74
CA THR A 614 15.38 12.03 -13.90
C THR A 614 15.30 11.23 -15.20
N PHE A 615 16.18 10.24 -15.38
CA PHE A 615 16.18 9.38 -16.57
C PHE A 615 14.83 8.66 -16.74
N GLN A 616 14.33 8.05 -15.67
CA GLN A 616 13.03 7.35 -15.67
C GLN A 616 11.89 8.28 -16.07
N LEU A 617 11.85 9.50 -15.52
CA LEU A 617 10.81 10.48 -15.85
C LEU A 617 10.88 10.91 -17.31
N LEU A 618 12.07 11.30 -17.80
CA LEU A 618 12.24 11.79 -19.17
C LEU A 618 11.93 10.72 -20.21
N THR A 619 12.37 9.48 -19.97
CA THR A 619 12.07 8.34 -20.85
C THR A 619 10.58 8.00 -20.84
N GLN A 620 9.95 8.02 -19.66
CA GLN A 620 8.52 7.73 -19.53
C GLN A 620 7.66 8.79 -20.25
N VAL A 621 8.03 10.06 -20.10
CA VAL A 621 7.39 11.18 -20.81
C VAL A 621 7.52 11.02 -22.32
N SER A 622 8.71 10.68 -22.78
CA SER A 622 8.97 10.46 -24.21
C SER A 622 8.12 9.31 -24.76
N GLY A 623 8.01 8.21 -24.02
CA GLY A 623 7.14 7.09 -24.37
C GLY A 623 5.61 7.37 -24.36
N ARG A 624 5.17 8.60 -24.07
CA ARG A 624 3.75 9.00 -24.07
C ARG A 624 3.39 9.93 -25.23
N ALA A 625 4.35 10.62 -25.82
CA ALA A 625 4.12 11.43 -27.02
C ALA A 625 4.00 10.51 -28.26
N GLY A 626 2.93 10.67 -29.05
CA GLY A 626 2.82 10.00 -30.35
C GLY A 626 2.49 8.50 -30.31
N ARG A 627 1.59 8.06 -29.42
CA ARG A 627 1.15 6.66 -29.34
C ARG A 627 0.06 6.25 -30.36
N GLY A 628 -0.40 7.19 -31.18
CA GLY A 628 -1.25 6.92 -32.33
C GLY A 628 -0.45 6.98 -33.64
N ASP A 629 -1.12 7.22 -34.76
CA ASP A 629 -0.49 7.33 -36.09
C ASP A 629 0.34 8.63 -36.27
N LYS A 630 0.28 9.54 -35.30
CA LYS A 630 0.92 10.86 -35.36
C LYS A 630 2.26 10.87 -34.63
N LYS A 631 3.30 11.39 -35.30
CA LYS A 631 4.62 11.57 -34.70
C LYS A 631 4.56 12.62 -33.59
N GLY A 632 4.88 12.22 -32.37
CA GLY A 632 4.96 13.13 -31.22
C GLY A 632 6.29 13.88 -31.16
N LYS A 633 6.28 15.07 -30.55
CA LYS A 633 7.47 15.88 -30.25
C LYS A 633 7.59 16.10 -28.73
N VAL A 634 8.81 16.08 -28.23
CA VAL A 634 9.11 16.31 -26.81
C VAL A 634 10.16 17.41 -26.70
N ILE A 635 9.88 18.41 -25.87
CA ILE A 635 10.82 19.49 -25.57
C ILE A 635 11.24 19.39 -24.11
N ILE A 636 12.55 19.23 -23.88
CA ILE A 636 13.13 19.18 -22.54
C ILE A 636 13.89 20.48 -22.28
N GLN A 637 13.46 21.24 -21.28
CA GLN A 637 14.13 22.47 -20.87
C GLN A 637 15.07 22.18 -19.68
N THR A 638 16.33 22.59 -19.82
CA THR A 638 17.37 22.39 -18.80
C THR A 638 18.42 23.50 -18.85
N TYR A 639 18.99 23.84 -17.70
CA TYR A 639 20.19 24.67 -17.59
C TYR A 639 21.50 23.86 -17.69
N GLU A 640 21.40 22.53 -17.68
CA GLU A 640 22.51 21.58 -17.77
C GLU A 640 22.34 20.61 -18.97
N PRO A 641 22.22 21.10 -20.22
CA PRO A 641 22.04 20.24 -21.40
C PRO A 641 23.22 19.29 -21.63
N GLU A 642 24.40 19.65 -21.12
CA GLU A 642 25.61 18.83 -21.21
C GLU A 642 25.63 17.65 -20.24
N ASN A 643 24.69 17.59 -19.28
CA ASN A 643 24.64 16.53 -18.29
C ASN A 643 24.38 15.17 -18.96
N ASN A 644 25.15 14.15 -18.57
CA ASN A 644 25.06 12.80 -19.13
C ASN A 644 23.64 12.22 -19.03
N VAL A 645 22.93 12.46 -17.93
CA VAL A 645 21.55 11.95 -17.75
C VAL A 645 20.61 12.52 -18.80
N ILE A 646 20.76 13.80 -19.17
CA ILE A 646 19.93 14.45 -20.18
C ILE A 646 20.27 13.93 -21.57
N LYS A 647 21.57 13.80 -21.90
CA LYS A 647 22.03 13.23 -23.18
C LYS A 647 21.56 11.79 -23.36
N ASP A 648 21.79 10.95 -22.37
CA ASP A 648 21.42 9.54 -22.42
C ASP A 648 19.89 9.36 -22.48
N SER A 649 19.11 10.27 -21.86
CA SER A 649 17.64 10.28 -21.97
C SER A 649 17.16 10.66 -23.37
N LYS A 650 17.85 11.59 -24.05
CA LYS A 650 17.53 11.98 -25.44
C LYS A 650 17.75 10.84 -26.43
N GLU A 651 18.79 10.05 -26.23
CA GLU A 651 19.13 8.89 -27.06
C GLU A 651 18.40 7.60 -26.61
N GLU A 652 17.60 7.67 -25.54
CA GLU A 652 16.96 6.53 -24.87
C GLU A 652 17.93 5.38 -24.51
N ASN A 653 19.22 5.69 -24.30
CA ASN A 653 20.26 4.70 -24.08
C ASN A 653 20.40 4.35 -22.58
N TYR A 654 19.49 3.47 -22.11
CA TYR A 654 19.50 3.02 -20.72
C TYR A 654 20.80 2.32 -20.33
N ASP A 655 21.44 1.57 -21.23
CA ASP A 655 22.63 0.78 -20.90
C ASP A 655 23.85 1.68 -20.64
N LEU A 656 24.06 2.71 -21.47
CA LEU A 656 25.09 3.72 -21.22
C LEU A 656 24.82 4.51 -19.94
N PHE A 657 23.57 4.90 -19.71
CA PHE A 657 23.17 5.56 -18.46
C PHE A 657 23.48 4.67 -17.25
N TYR A 658 23.10 3.39 -17.31
CA TYR A 658 23.31 2.42 -16.24
C TYR A 658 24.81 2.27 -15.91
N GLU A 659 25.67 2.10 -16.90
CA GLU A 659 27.11 1.92 -16.68
C GLU A 659 27.75 3.14 -15.98
N LYS A 660 27.33 4.36 -16.34
CA LYS A 660 27.81 5.59 -15.67
C LYS A 660 27.31 5.66 -14.22
N GLU A 661 26.02 5.41 -14.01
CA GLU A 661 25.36 5.50 -12.71
C GLU A 661 25.87 4.42 -11.73
N ILE A 662 25.99 3.16 -12.18
CA ILE A 662 26.43 2.05 -11.33
C ILE A 662 27.89 2.23 -10.87
N ASN A 663 28.76 2.76 -11.74
CA ASN A 663 30.14 3.05 -11.40
C ASN A 663 30.25 4.15 -10.34
N SER A 664 29.47 5.23 -10.47
CA SER A 664 29.36 6.27 -9.43
C SER A 664 28.92 5.67 -8.09
N ARG A 665 27.85 4.85 -8.10
CA ARG A 665 27.36 4.20 -6.87
C ARG A 665 28.38 3.25 -6.25
N LYS A 666 29.21 2.59 -7.06
CA LYS A 666 30.30 1.73 -6.56
C LYS A 666 31.36 2.55 -5.82
N VAL A 667 31.79 3.67 -6.38
CA VAL A 667 32.82 4.55 -5.79
C VAL A 667 32.36 5.10 -4.43
N PHE A 668 31.12 5.57 -4.33
CA PHE A 668 30.57 6.14 -3.08
C PHE A 668 29.95 5.10 -2.13
N SER A 669 30.03 3.82 -2.49
CA SER A 669 29.43 2.70 -1.74
C SER A 669 27.93 2.91 -1.49
N TYR A 670 27.16 3.27 -2.52
CA TYR A 670 25.70 3.34 -2.49
C TYR A 670 25.04 2.01 -2.93
N PRO A 671 23.76 1.78 -2.62
CA PRO A 671 23.00 0.63 -3.13
C PRO A 671 23.12 0.50 -4.66
N PRO A 672 23.39 -0.70 -5.20
CA PRO A 672 23.27 -2.02 -4.57
C PRO A 672 24.52 -2.52 -3.80
N PHE A 673 25.61 -1.76 -3.74
CA PHE A 673 26.88 -2.19 -3.11
C PHE A 673 26.87 -2.09 -1.58
N SER A 674 25.95 -1.32 -1.02
CA SER A 674 25.74 -1.17 0.42
C SER A 674 24.26 -1.25 0.78
N LYS A 675 24.02 -1.32 2.09
CA LYS A 675 22.71 -1.18 2.71
C LYS A 675 22.67 0.12 3.49
N ILE A 676 21.52 0.78 3.42
CA ILE A 676 21.28 2.07 4.05
C ILE A 676 20.07 2.01 4.98
N LEU A 677 20.15 2.76 6.07
CA LEU A 677 19.14 2.85 7.11
C LEU A 677 19.01 4.31 7.53
N ASN A 678 17.78 4.78 7.75
CA ASN A 678 17.52 6.08 8.34
C ASN A 678 16.78 5.93 9.67
N ILE A 679 17.31 6.53 10.73
CA ILE A 679 16.70 6.54 12.06
C ILE A 679 16.18 7.95 12.31
N GLY A 680 14.87 8.12 12.22
CA GLY A 680 14.18 9.39 12.44
C GLY A 680 13.69 9.54 13.88
N PHE A 681 13.90 10.72 14.43
CA PHE A 681 13.43 11.16 15.74
C PHE A 681 12.44 12.30 15.56
N SER A 682 11.37 12.33 16.34
CA SER A 682 10.44 13.46 16.33
C SER A 682 9.87 13.79 17.70
N SER A 683 9.73 15.08 18.01
CA SER A 683 9.23 15.60 19.30
C SER A 683 8.58 16.96 19.13
N GLU A 684 7.64 17.32 20.00
CA GLU A 684 7.16 18.71 20.13
C GLU A 684 8.16 19.59 20.92
N ASP A 685 8.97 18.95 21.76
CA ASP A 685 10.04 19.56 22.56
C ASP A 685 11.38 19.41 21.82
N GLU A 686 11.89 20.53 21.30
CA GLU A 686 13.13 20.63 20.51
C GLU A 686 14.37 20.34 21.35
N ALA A 687 14.44 20.87 22.58
CA ALA A 687 15.60 20.67 23.45
C ALA A 687 15.74 19.19 23.83
N ARG A 688 14.63 18.55 24.20
CA ARG A 688 14.61 17.10 24.50
C ARG A 688 14.95 16.27 23.26
N LEU A 689 14.49 16.67 22.08
CA LEU A 689 14.83 15.98 20.82
C LEU A 689 16.34 15.98 20.55
N LEU A 690 16.99 17.14 20.71
CA LEU A 690 18.42 17.28 20.50
C LEU A 690 19.22 16.45 21.50
N ASP A 691 18.85 16.49 22.79
CA ASP A 691 19.51 15.70 23.84
C ASP A 691 19.38 14.18 23.57
N ILE A 692 18.16 13.70 23.32
CA ILE A 692 17.89 12.27 23.12
C ILE A 692 18.51 11.76 21.83
N SER A 693 18.40 12.50 20.72
CA SER A 693 19.01 12.07 19.45
C SER A 693 20.53 12.01 19.54
N LYS A 694 21.17 12.92 20.30
CA LYS A 694 22.62 12.89 20.54
C LYS A 694 23.03 11.72 21.43
N LYS A 695 22.37 11.51 22.56
CA LYS A 695 22.62 10.35 23.44
C LYS A 695 22.48 9.04 22.68
N PHE A 696 21.40 8.91 21.90
CA PHE A 696 21.17 7.72 21.09
C PHE A 696 22.26 7.53 20.04
N TYR A 697 22.72 8.60 19.38
CA TYR A 697 23.84 8.55 18.42
C TYR A 697 25.12 8.03 19.08
N ASP A 698 25.47 8.56 20.26
CA ASP A 698 26.69 8.17 20.97
C ASP A 698 26.64 6.69 21.42
N GLU A 699 25.46 6.19 21.81
CA GLU A 699 25.26 4.79 22.18
C GLU A 699 25.33 3.80 21.00
N ILE A 700 24.93 4.23 19.79
CA ILE A 700 24.93 3.35 18.61
C ILE A 700 26.19 3.47 17.75
N LYS A 701 27.07 4.42 18.07
CA LYS A 701 28.30 4.65 17.35
C LYS A 701 29.16 3.38 17.37
N SER A 702 29.53 2.91 16.19
CA SER A 702 30.34 1.71 16.01
C SER A 702 31.42 1.96 14.96
N GLN A 703 32.57 1.31 15.11
CA GLN A 703 33.66 1.38 14.13
C GLN A 703 33.35 0.60 12.85
N ASP A 704 32.35 -0.30 12.88
CA ASP A 704 32.05 -1.18 11.76
C ASP A 704 31.18 -0.54 10.67
N ILE A 705 30.39 0.48 11.01
CA ILE A 705 29.39 1.10 10.13
C ILE A 705 29.62 2.60 10.01
N GLU A 706 29.31 3.15 8.84
CA GLU A 706 29.33 4.59 8.63
C GLU A 706 28.05 5.20 9.18
N LEU A 707 28.19 6.13 10.12
CA LEU A 707 27.07 6.71 10.86
C LEU A 707 27.19 8.24 10.81
N TYR A 708 26.14 8.91 10.35
CA TYR A 708 26.10 10.35 10.12
C TYR A 708 24.93 10.98 10.87
N GLY A 709 25.16 12.14 11.50
CA GLY A 709 24.15 12.86 12.28
C GLY A 709 24.52 12.98 13.76
N PRO A 710 23.53 13.14 14.66
CA PRO A 710 22.12 13.43 14.35
C PRO A 710 22.00 14.80 13.65
N MET A 711 21.22 14.87 12.58
CA MET A 711 21.03 16.12 11.83
C MET A 711 19.55 16.46 11.63
N PRO A 712 19.19 17.75 11.56
CA PRO A 712 17.83 18.16 11.21
C PRO A 712 17.35 17.51 9.92
N SER A 713 16.16 16.91 9.92
CA SER A 713 15.52 16.38 8.71
C SER A 713 15.31 17.49 7.67
N MET A 714 15.20 17.14 6.38
CA MET A 714 15.04 18.13 5.29
C MET A 714 13.90 19.13 5.59
N VAL A 715 12.76 18.63 6.06
CA VAL A 715 11.69 19.45 6.62
C VAL A 715 11.77 19.37 8.14
N TYR A 716 12.37 20.40 8.74
CA TYR A 716 12.73 20.39 10.16
C TYR A 716 11.53 20.27 11.11
N LYS A 717 10.39 20.88 10.77
CA LYS A 717 9.19 20.90 11.61
C LYS A 717 7.94 20.56 10.79
N VAL A 718 7.16 19.58 11.23
CA VAL A 718 5.88 19.17 10.61
C VAL A 718 4.84 18.99 11.70
N GLN A 719 3.66 19.59 11.54
CA GLN A 719 2.56 19.47 12.50
C GLN A 719 3.02 19.71 13.96
N LYS A 720 3.75 20.81 14.19
CA LYS A 720 4.36 21.21 15.48
C LYS A 720 5.49 20.31 16.01
N ARG A 721 5.83 19.20 15.36
CA ARG A 721 6.93 18.31 15.77
C ARG A 721 8.22 18.62 15.02
N PHE A 722 9.30 18.85 15.76
CA PHE A 722 10.67 18.93 15.26
C PHE A 722 11.18 17.54 14.91
N ARG A 723 12.06 17.44 13.91
CA ARG A 723 12.55 16.17 13.36
C ARG A 723 14.07 16.16 13.15
N MET A 724 14.70 15.09 13.61
CA MET A 724 16.13 14.81 13.47
C MET A 724 16.31 13.42 12.87
N ASN A 725 17.34 13.22 12.07
CA ASN A 725 17.67 11.95 11.43
C ASN A 725 19.11 11.54 11.73
N ILE A 726 19.33 10.24 11.83
CA ILE A 726 20.65 9.60 11.80
C ILE A 726 20.68 8.69 10.57
N PHE A 727 21.65 8.89 9.70
CA PHE A 727 21.85 8.06 8.52
C PHE A 727 22.94 7.02 8.78
N VAL A 728 22.67 5.77 8.40
CA VAL A 728 23.60 4.66 8.57
C VAL A 728 23.83 3.98 7.22
N LYS A 729 25.08 3.71 6.91
CA LYS A 729 25.52 3.04 5.68
C LYS A 729 26.54 1.95 6.02
N GLY A 730 26.46 0.82 5.32
CA GLY A 730 27.44 -0.25 5.48
C GLY A 730 27.17 -1.44 4.57
N SER A 731 28.09 -2.40 4.53
CA SER A 731 27.86 -3.65 3.80
C SER A 731 26.69 -4.45 4.41
N LYS A 732 26.07 -5.32 3.60
CA LYS A 732 24.94 -6.15 4.03
C LYS A 732 25.18 -6.87 5.36
N LYS A 733 26.30 -7.59 5.49
CA LYS A 733 26.66 -8.34 6.71
C LYS A 733 26.78 -7.44 7.94
N LYS A 734 27.35 -6.25 7.79
CA LYS A 734 27.53 -5.30 8.89
C LYS A 734 26.20 -4.67 9.32
N ILE A 735 25.36 -4.30 8.36
CA ILE A 735 24.01 -3.77 8.64
C ILE A 735 23.12 -4.83 9.29
N ASP A 736 23.18 -6.10 8.88
CA ASP A 736 22.41 -7.16 9.53
C ASP A 736 22.81 -7.36 11.01
N LYS A 737 24.10 -7.31 11.33
CA LYS A 737 24.57 -7.31 12.73
C LYS A 737 24.10 -6.05 13.48
N PHE A 738 24.20 -4.89 12.85
CA PHE A 738 23.76 -3.63 13.45
C PHE A 738 22.27 -3.61 13.75
N LYS A 739 21.42 -4.18 12.88
CA LYS A 739 19.97 -4.29 13.12
C LYS A 739 19.64 -5.07 14.40
N LEU A 740 20.40 -6.14 14.70
CA LEU A 740 20.20 -6.91 15.93
C LEU A 740 20.50 -6.07 17.18
N PHE A 741 21.60 -5.32 17.16
CA PHE A 741 21.94 -4.38 18.23
C PHE A 741 20.90 -3.25 18.35
N LEU A 742 20.52 -2.65 17.22
CA LEU A 742 19.52 -1.59 17.17
C LEU A 742 18.16 -2.05 17.69
N LYS A 743 17.73 -3.28 17.37
CA LYS A 743 16.49 -3.88 17.88
C LYS A 743 16.47 -3.93 19.41
N ARG A 744 17.58 -4.32 20.05
CA ARG A 744 17.71 -4.33 21.51
C ARG A 744 17.58 -2.92 22.09
N LYS A 745 18.29 -1.95 21.50
CA LYS A 745 18.24 -0.54 21.92
C LYS A 745 16.87 0.09 21.76
N LEU A 746 16.15 -0.21 20.67
CA LEU A 746 14.78 0.26 20.48
C LEU A 746 13.81 -0.32 21.51
N ASN A 747 14.05 -1.53 22.02
CA ASN A 747 13.25 -2.15 23.07
C ASN A 747 13.56 -1.58 24.47
N GLU A 748 14.79 -1.10 24.70
CA GLU A 748 15.20 -0.40 25.94
C GLU A 748 14.70 1.05 25.98
N PHE A 749 14.41 1.64 24.83
CA PHE A 749 13.98 3.03 24.70
C PHE A 749 12.55 3.26 25.23
N ASN A 750 12.43 4.00 26.33
CA ASN A 750 11.16 4.21 27.05
C ASN A 750 10.68 5.68 27.10
N ASP A 751 11.16 6.55 26.21
CA ASP A 751 10.70 7.95 26.18
C ASP A 751 9.28 8.09 25.59
N THR A 752 8.42 8.87 26.24
CA THR A 752 7.03 9.11 25.81
C THR A 752 6.85 10.34 24.93
N LYS A 753 7.80 11.29 24.95
CA LYS A 753 7.74 12.57 24.21
C LYS A 753 8.45 12.47 22.86
N VAL A 754 9.54 11.71 22.79
CA VAL A 754 10.32 11.49 21.57
C VAL A 754 9.91 10.18 20.91
N ARG A 755 9.52 10.27 19.64
CA ARG A 755 9.20 9.11 18.80
C ARG A 755 10.38 8.77 17.91
N ILE A 756 10.85 7.53 17.98
CA ILE A 756 11.85 6.96 17.06
C ILE A 756 11.13 6.15 15.97
N VAL A 757 11.60 6.29 14.73
CA VAL A 757 11.15 5.54 13.57
C VAL A 757 12.38 5.08 12.78
N VAL A 758 12.41 3.81 12.41
CA VAL A 758 13.47 3.27 11.56
C VAL A 758 12.93 3.03 10.16
N ASP A 759 13.68 3.47 9.15
CA ASP A 759 13.41 3.20 7.75
C ASP A 759 14.56 2.41 7.14
N ILE A 760 14.25 1.19 6.70
CA ILE A 760 15.21 0.24 6.13
C ILE A 760 15.13 0.32 4.62
N ASP A 761 16.28 0.48 3.96
CA ASP A 761 16.37 0.74 2.52
C ASP A 761 15.46 1.91 2.09
N PRO A 762 15.63 3.13 2.65
CA PRO A 762 14.81 4.28 2.28
C PRO A 762 14.95 4.60 0.78
N ILE A 763 13.80 4.77 0.12
CA ILE A 763 13.69 5.28 -1.27
C ILE A 763 13.64 6.82 -1.28
N ASN A 764 13.28 7.41 -0.13
CA ASN A 764 13.22 8.85 0.06
C ASN A 764 13.89 9.21 1.38
N MET A 765 14.75 10.23 1.34
CA MET A 765 15.55 10.69 2.48
C MET A 765 14.91 11.89 3.20
N MET A 766 13.68 12.27 2.82
CA MET A 766 12.90 13.38 3.39
C MET A 766 12.30 13.12 4.77
#